data_AF-A0AAW3EW66-F1
#
_entry.id   AF-A0AAW3EW66-F1
#
_cell.length_a   1.000
_cell.length_b   1.000
_cell.length_c   1.000
_cell.angle_alpha   90.00
_cell.angle_beta   90.00
_cell.angle_gamma   90.00
#
_symmetry.space_group_name_H-M   'P 1'
#
loop_
_entity.id
_entity.type
_entity.pdbx_description
1 polymer ?
#
loop_
_entity_poly.entity_id
_entity_poly.type
_entity_poly.pdbx_seq_one_letter_code
_entity_poly.pdbx_strand_id
1 'polypeptide(L)'
;MRNGNLYCALDALERWLTLRLDAGEDITADIERILREGNSAALVSVLLNVAKYRPSLLTEPLAVLITFPNLFYWDSNRVKQVGYNFIGWSWLQGGQMMFDFARDWTLAPHRQQKLLDVVVELLSADGDVARRLQTLLPTWALPEDPKDALELKLLFAALDRANYQTVTDPATGTGTGTETKILVYPEELRLEVLSWQTDSAPTLAHLLVPDRCEQRLLGGQPLTDDEASYLFNLLQECNAGAEGEDEDAKSKCCFAAAGTLVALGGAWLAQNAEARRHALKVVRAGAAAISSTGEEIRGRRIGSLRDELKFVAYAVMHLWLADGDGVQEWETAVLCLLTSGDTRAAAVVVGVAYANREQLGTAWWRLLRAGLFWSGLILLAPHLGDNDDLARAWRVWLARLRRFSLRGPNATPDELNFKRVAAGRERLDFQRRTRLFNAGDQTWRGKPERKRGGSLDDHFLEVLFNWLIEGSGTGDRDLDTRLALRIWEYEATRAEAGEREHGEYDLPSQNLGYDILLKPGALSIAAPAGEERAVWESVLAHGPAAHYALQHFIRGLFLRLGKDDDPVAFERVWRAIAEYGLAADWSQPGLWFYGERLICDLLGFGNEDALSRLQPGAALRMQNLYKRWAAAHLTRDEECVTRFCHFLTTKFGAPLRLDGLRWLAAVPSQREPSSRWYREGTASALVELIAAALSSDAQALSQHAQARQALVEIAAALAAMNIPTALAIQEWIKQLR
;
A
#
# COMPACT_ATOMS: atom_id res chain seq x y z
N MET A 1 20.17 -26.82 -15.97
CA MET A 1 19.34 -25.76 -15.37
C MET A 1 17.91 -25.93 -15.85
N ARG A 2 16.94 -26.13 -14.94
CA ARG A 2 15.50 -26.19 -15.28
C ARG A 2 14.96 -24.75 -15.31
N ASN A 3 14.69 -24.22 -16.50
CA ASN A 3 14.22 -22.85 -16.75
C ASN A 3 12.70 -22.73 -16.52
N GLY A 4 12.25 -22.88 -15.26
CA GLY A 4 10.83 -22.84 -14.89
C GLY A 4 10.42 -21.61 -14.09
N ASN A 5 11.04 -20.44 -14.32
CA ASN A 5 10.88 -19.26 -13.46
C ASN A 5 10.12 -18.13 -14.16
N LEU A 6 8.95 -18.45 -14.70
CA LEU A 6 8.02 -17.46 -15.26
C LEU A 6 6.64 -17.70 -14.64
N TYR A 7 5.97 -16.60 -14.25
CA TYR A 7 4.74 -16.63 -13.42
C TYR A 7 3.55 -17.32 -14.11
N CYS A 8 3.57 -17.43 -15.43
CA CYS A 8 2.52 -18.10 -16.19
C CYS A 8 3.05 -18.83 -17.44
N ALA A 9 2.28 -19.82 -17.91
CA ALA A 9 2.62 -20.63 -19.08
C ALA A 9 2.76 -19.80 -20.37
N LEU A 10 2.12 -18.64 -20.47
CA LEU A 10 2.20 -17.75 -21.64
C LEU A 10 3.56 -17.04 -21.73
N ASP A 11 4.09 -16.58 -20.60
CA ASP A 11 5.45 -16.02 -20.56
C ASP A 11 6.49 -17.08 -20.94
N ALA A 12 6.30 -18.31 -20.45
CA ALA A 12 7.17 -19.43 -20.79
C ALA A 12 7.12 -19.75 -22.29
N LEU A 13 5.93 -19.68 -22.90
CA LEU A 13 5.75 -19.85 -24.33
C LEU A 13 6.42 -18.73 -25.14
N GLU A 14 6.23 -17.46 -24.74
CA GLU A 14 6.91 -16.32 -25.38
C GLU A 14 8.43 -16.50 -25.34
N ARG A 15 8.97 -16.80 -24.16
CA ARG A 15 10.40 -17.02 -23.97
C ARG A 15 10.92 -18.20 -24.80
N TRP A 16 10.15 -19.28 -24.87
CA TRP A 16 10.53 -20.44 -25.67
C TRP A 16 10.62 -20.08 -27.16
N LEU A 17 9.66 -19.31 -27.68
CA LEU A 17 9.68 -18.84 -29.07
C LEU A 17 10.86 -17.88 -29.33
N THR A 18 11.13 -16.91 -28.45
CA THR A 18 12.25 -15.98 -28.63
C THR A 18 13.60 -16.69 -28.56
N LEU A 19 13.78 -17.67 -27.68
CA LEU A 19 15.01 -18.46 -27.59
C LEU A 19 15.28 -19.27 -28.88
N ARG A 20 14.24 -19.80 -29.51
CA ARG A 20 14.37 -20.51 -30.79
C ARG A 20 14.73 -19.55 -31.94
N LEU A 21 14.15 -18.36 -31.94
CA LEU A 21 14.52 -17.28 -32.86
C LEU A 21 15.97 -16.82 -32.66
N ASP A 22 16.50 -16.83 -31.44
CA ASP A 22 17.89 -16.48 -31.14
C ASP A 22 18.86 -17.59 -31.57
N ALA A 23 18.41 -18.86 -31.50
CA ALA A 23 19.13 -20.01 -32.03
C ALA A 23 19.10 -20.10 -33.58
N GLY A 24 18.40 -19.18 -34.25
CA GLY A 24 18.25 -19.17 -35.71
C GLY A 24 17.32 -20.25 -36.25
N GLU A 25 16.47 -20.83 -35.39
CA GLU A 25 15.50 -21.86 -35.78
C GLU A 25 14.24 -21.25 -36.41
N ASP A 26 13.63 -21.99 -37.34
CA ASP A 26 12.33 -21.63 -37.90
C ASP A 26 11.19 -22.03 -36.95
N ILE A 27 10.34 -21.07 -36.61
CA ILE A 27 9.18 -21.22 -35.72
C ILE A 27 7.84 -21.13 -36.47
N THR A 28 7.85 -21.08 -37.82
CA THR A 28 6.66 -20.87 -38.65
C THR A 28 5.58 -21.93 -38.37
N ALA A 29 5.96 -23.21 -38.27
CA ALA A 29 5.03 -24.30 -37.96
C ALA A 29 4.35 -24.13 -36.59
N ASP A 30 5.06 -23.58 -35.60
CA ASP A 30 4.52 -23.31 -34.28
C ASP A 30 3.55 -22.13 -34.27
N ILE A 31 3.90 -21.05 -35.00
CA ILE A 31 3.03 -19.89 -35.20
C ILE A 31 1.72 -20.32 -35.88
N GLU A 32 1.81 -21.07 -36.97
CA GLU A 32 0.63 -21.56 -37.69
C GLU A 32 -0.25 -22.45 -36.82
N ARG A 33 0.37 -23.33 -36.03
CA ARG A 33 -0.37 -24.19 -35.08
C ARG A 33 -1.10 -23.35 -34.04
N ILE A 34 -0.44 -22.35 -33.45
CA ILE A 34 -1.05 -21.45 -32.45
C ILE A 34 -2.23 -20.67 -33.08
N LEU A 35 -2.07 -20.16 -34.31
CA LEU A 35 -3.12 -19.41 -35.00
C LEU A 35 -4.30 -20.30 -35.43
N ARG A 36 -4.03 -21.56 -35.81
CA ARG A 36 -5.04 -22.51 -36.29
C ARG A 36 -5.82 -23.18 -35.15
N GLU A 37 -5.16 -23.51 -34.06
CA GLU A 37 -5.72 -24.30 -32.95
C GLU A 37 -6.05 -23.45 -31.71
N GLY A 38 -5.49 -22.24 -31.61
CA GLY A 38 -5.66 -21.35 -30.46
C GLY A 38 -7.03 -20.67 -30.42
N ASN A 39 -7.73 -20.80 -29.28
CA ASN A 39 -9.04 -20.18 -29.04
C ASN A 39 -8.99 -19.02 -28.02
N SER A 40 -7.82 -18.38 -27.84
CA SER A 40 -7.63 -17.35 -26.80
C SER A 40 -6.87 -16.13 -27.32
N ALA A 41 -7.39 -14.93 -27.04
CA ALA A 41 -6.70 -13.66 -27.29
C ALA A 41 -5.37 -13.53 -26.50
N ALA A 42 -5.19 -14.31 -25.43
CA ALA A 42 -3.94 -14.33 -24.68
C ALA A 42 -2.77 -14.93 -25.50
N LEU A 43 -3.06 -15.86 -26.43
CA LEU A 43 -2.06 -16.38 -27.37
C LEU A 43 -1.70 -15.33 -28.43
N VAL A 44 -2.66 -14.54 -28.89
CA VAL A 44 -2.42 -13.39 -29.79
C VAL A 44 -1.49 -12.38 -29.12
N SER A 45 -1.68 -12.12 -27.83
CA SER A 45 -0.80 -11.29 -27.01
C SER A 45 0.67 -11.77 -27.01
N VAL A 46 0.91 -13.09 -26.96
CA VAL A 46 2.26 -13.68 -27.07
C VAL A 46 2.83 -13.47 -28.47
N LEU A 47 2.06 -13.77 -29.52
CA LEU A 47 2.50 -13.60 -30.90
C LEU A 47 2.79 -12.13 -31.25
N LEU A 48 2.05 -11.18 -30.66
CA LEU A 48 2.33 -9.75 -30.78
C LEU A 48 3.70 -9.39 -30.19
N ASN A 49 4.06 -9.94 -29.02
CA ASN A 49 5.39 -9.70 -28.45
C ASN A 49 6.49 -10.35 -29.28
N VAL A 50 6.26 -11.54 -29.83
CA VAL A 50 7.20 -12.20 -30.75
C VAL A 50 7.38 -11.40 -32.04
N ALA A 51 6.30 -10.84 -32.60
CA ALA A 51 6.36 -9.94 -33.75
C ALA A 51 7.17 -8.68 -33.45
N LYS A 52 7.02 -8.07 -32.27
CA LYS A 52 7.82 -6.91 -31.85
C LYS A 52 9.29 -7.29 -31.61
N TYR A 53 9.56 -8.51 -31.14
CA TYR A 53 10.91 -9.02 -30.96
C TYR A 53 11.63 -9.28 -32.29
N ARG A 54 10.91 -9.82 -33.29
CA ARG A 54 11.42 -10.07 -34.65
C ARG A 54 10.44 -9.53 -35.71
N PRO A 55 10.52 -8.22 -36.05
CA PRO A 55 9.58 -7.56 -36.94
C PRO A 55 9.42 -8.18 -38.33
N SER A 56 10.47 -8.84 -38.85
CA SER A 56 10.42 -9.52 -40.17
C SER A 56 9.35 -10.62 -40.25
N LEU A 57 8.87 -11.15 -39.12
CA LEU A 57 7.78 -12.12 -39.11
C LEU A 57 6.44 -11.51 -39.54
N LEU A 58 6.28 -10.19 -39.45
CA LEU A 58 5.05 -9.49 -39.87
C LEU A 58 4.88 -9.44 -41.40
N THR A 59 5.91 -9.77 -42.17
CA THR A 59 5.81 -9.85 -43.63
C THR A 59 5.07 -11.12 -44.07
N GLU A 60 5.26 -12.25 -43.38
CA GLU A 60 4.64 -13.54 -43.74
C GLU A 60 4.03 -14.30 -42.55
N PRO A 61 4.78 -14.99 -41.65
CA PRO A 61 4.15 -15.87 -40.64
C PRO A 61 3.15 -15.20 -39.69
N LEU A 62 3.34 -13.90 -39.41
CA LEU A 62 2.50 -13.09 -38.52
C LEU A 62 1.80 -11.94 -39.24
N ALA A 63 1.73 -11.96 -40.58
CA ALA A 63 1.03 -10.93 -41.35
C ALA A 63 -0.47 -10.80 -41.01
N VAL A 64 -1.08 -11.84 -40.43
CA VAL A 64 -2.47 -11.77 -39.95
C VAL A 64 -2.65 -10.80 -38.78
N LEU A 65 -1.61 -10.51 -38.00
CA LEU A 65 -1.72 -9.62 -36.84
C LEU A 65 -1.94 -8.15 -37.22
N ILE A 66 -1.59 -7.76 -38.45
CA ILE A 66 -1.79 -6.39 -38.94
C ILE A 66 -3.12 -6.19 -39.66
N THR A 67 -3.94 -7.24 -39.81
CA THR A 67 -5.23 -7.15 -40.50
C THR A 67 -6.40 -6.74 -39.60
N PHE A 68 -6.20 -6.76 -38.27
CA PHE A 68 -7.24 -6.45 -37.29
C PHE A 68 -6.90 -5.17 -36.50
N PRO A 69 -7.64 -4.06 -36.69
CA PRO A 69 -7.26 -2.74 -36.17
C PRO A 69 -7.23 -2.68 -34.64
N ASN A 70 -8.11 -3.44 -33.96
CA ASN A 70 -8.19 -3.45 -32.51
C ASN A 70 -6.91 -3.98 -31.83
N LEU A 71 -6.06 -4.77 -32.53
CA LEU A 71 -4.79 -5.23 -31.96
C LEU A 71 -3.82 -4.08 -31.67
N PHE A 72 -3.83 -3.03 -32.49
CA PHE A 72 -3.01 -1.83 -32.24
C PHE A 72 -3.46 -1.10 -30.97
N TYR A 73 -4.78 -1.00 -30.77
CA TYR A 73 -5.36 -0.38 -29.57
C TYR A 73 -5.10 -1.21 -28.31
N TRP A 74 -5.39 -2.51 -28.36
CA TRP A 74 -5.17 -3.43 -27.23
C TRP A 74 -3.69 -3.50 -26.82
N ASP A 75 -2.77 -3.55 -27.79
CA ASP A 75 -1.34 -3.53 -27.51
C ASP A 75 -0.89 -2.20 -26.89
N SER A 76 -1.35 -1.05 -27.42
CA SER A 76 -1.01 0.27 -26.89
C SER A 76 -1.44 0.44 -25.43
N ASN A 77 -2.66 0.00 -25.09
CA ASN A 77 -3.15 0.01 -23.71
C ASN A 77 -2.36 -0.93 -22.81
N ARG A 78 -2.01 -2.12 -23.30
CA ARG A 78 -1.17 -3.08 -22.57
C ARG A 78 0.20 -2.48 -22.27
N VAL A 79 0.86 -1.86 -23.26
CA VAL A 79 2.19 -1.23 -23.10
C VAL A 79 2.17 -0.11 -22.06
N LYS A 80 1.14 0.76 -22.06
CA LYS A 80 0.98 1.82 -21.04
C LYS A 80 0.92 1.26 -19.61
N GLN A 81 0.45 0.03 -19.44
CA GLN A 81 0.30 -0.61 -18.13
C GLN A 81 1.48 -1.50 -17.73
N VAL A 82 2.47 -1.75 -18.60
CA VAL A 82 3.60 -2.66 -18.31
C VAL A 82 4.36 -2.25 -17.04
N GLY A 83 4.58 -0.95 -16.82
CA GLY A 83 5.25 -0.44 -15.62
C GLY A 83 4.40 -0.56 -14.34
N TYR A 84 3.08 -0.41 -14.44
CA TYR A 84 2.15 -0.50 -13.29
C TYR A 84 1.82 -1.95 -12.91
N ASN A 85 1.86 -2.87 -13.87
CA ASN A 85 1.52 -4.29 -13.66
C ASN A 85 2.69 -5.11 -13.09
N PHE A 86 3.89 -4.54 -12.95
CA PHE A 86 4.98 -5.18 -12.23
C PHE A 86 4.73 -5.12 -10.72
N ILE A 87 4.11 -6.17 -10.19
CA ILE A 87 3.92 -6.34 -8.74
C ILE A 87 5.23 -6.89 -8.15
N GLY A 88 6.17 -5.99 -7.85
CA GLY A 88 7.48 -6.35 -7.27
C GLY A 88 7.38 -7.09 -5.94
N TRP A 89 6.27 -6.92 -5.21
CA TRP A 89 5.99 -7.58 -3.93
C TRP A 89 5.97 -9.11 -4.00
N SER A 90 5.59 -9.69 -5.14
CA SER A 90 5.46 -11.13 -5.33
C SER A 90 6.81 -11.85 -5.51
N TRP A 91 7.88 -11.11 -5.84
CA TRP A 91 9.21 -11.64 -6.18
C TRP A 91 10.23 -11.50 -5.05
N LEU A 92 9.86 -10.79 -3.97
CA LEU A 92 10.68 -10.59 -2.76
C LEU A 92 11.03 -11.90 -2.04
N GLN A 93 10.21 -12.95 -2.18
CA GLN A 93 10.48 -14.27 -1.61
C GLN A 93 11.50 -15.10 -2.41
N GLY A 94 11.80 -14.73 -3.66
CA GLY A 94 12.68 -15.48 -4.58
C GLY A 94 14.15 -15.04 -4.60
N GLY A 95 14.52 -14.00 -3.84
CA GLY A 95 15.87 -13.41 -3.83
C GLY A 95 16.14 -12.42 -4.99
N GLN A 96 17.20 -11.62 -4.83
CA GLN A 96 17.54 -10.50 -5.75
C GLN A 96 17.71 -10.92 -7.21
N MET A 97 18.33 -12.08 -7.47
CA MET A 97 18.54 -12.58 -8.83
C MET A 97 17.22 -12.89 -9.56
N MET A 98 16.22 -13.43 -8.83
CA MET A 98 14.90 -13.72 -9.39
C MET A 98 14.08 -12.45 -9.58
N PHE A 99 14.23 -11.48 -8.68
CA PHE A 99 13.66 -10.14 -8.83
C PHE A 99 14.21 -9.43 -10.06
N ASP A 100 15.54 -9.38 -10.23
CA ASP A 100 16.19 -8.74 -11.38
C ASP A 100 15.80 -9.45 -12.68
N PHE A 101 15.78 -10.78 -12.69
CA PHE A 101 15.33 -11.55 -13.86
C PHE A 101 13.86 -11.28 -14.23
N ALA A 102 12.96 -11.25 -13.24
CA ALA A 102 11.55 -10.95 -13.47
C ALA A 102 11.35 -9.50 -13.94
N ARG A 103 12.06 -8.54 -13.33
CA ARG A 103 12.06 -7.14 -13.73
C ARG A 103 12.56 -6.99 -15.17
N ASP A 104 13.71 -7.55 -15.49
CA ASP A 104 14.34 -7.43 -16.80
C ASP A 104 13.49 -8.12 -17.89
N TRP A 105 12.79 -9.21 -17.55
CA TRP A 105 11.84 -9.86 -18.45
C TRP A 105 10.54 -9.06 -18.64
N THR A 106 9.95 -8.54 -17.56
CA THR A 106 8.74 -7.70 -17.65
C THR A 106 9.02 -6.40 -18.41
N LEU A 107 10.21 -5.81 -18.21
CA LEU A 107 10.67 -4.59 -18.84
C LEU A 107 11.53 -4.86 -20.10
N ALA A 108 11.40 -6.03 -20.74
CA ALA A 108 12.15 -6.30 -21.96
C ALA A 108 11.84 -5.26 -23.06
N PRO A 109 12.82 -4.80 -23.87
CA PRO A 109 12.63 -3.70 -24.82
C PRO A 109 11.43 -3.89 -25.76
N HIS A 110 11.25 -5.09 -26.32
CA HIS A 110 10.15 -5.39 -27.25
C HIS A 110 8.76 -5.37 -26.59
N ARG A 111 8.69 -5.54 -25.26
CA ARG A 111 7.43 -5.45 -24.49
C ARG A 111 7.04 -4.00 -24.19
N GLN A 112 8.01 -3.08 -24.20
CA GLN A 112 7.80 -1.65 -24.02
C GLN A 112 7.50 -0.91 -25.34
N GLN A 113 7.81 -1.51 -26.48
CA GLN A 113 7.48 -0.96 -27.80
C GLN A 113 6.02 -1.26 -28.15
N LYS A 114 5.35 -0.31 -28.83
CA LYS A 114 4.01 -0.54 -29.37
C LYS A 114 4.12 -1.21 -30.74
N LEU A 115 3.14 -2.06 -31.07
CA LEU A 115 3.02 -2.69 -32.38
C LEU A 115 2.92 -1.63 -33.49
N LEU A 116 2.24 -0.51 -33.22
CA LEU A 116 2.11 0.60 -34.17
C LEU A 116 3.50 1.11 -34.60
N ASP A 117 4.39 1.36 -33.64
CA ASP A 117 5.73 1.89 -33.91
C ASP A 117 6.55 0.91 -34.77
N VAL A 118 6.48 -0.39 -34.44
CA VAL A 118 7.14 -1.47 -35.21
C VAL A 118 6.62 -1.54 -36.65
N VAL A 119 5.31 -1.47 -36.83
CA VAL A 119 4.70 -1.52 -38.18
C VAL A 119 5.05 -0.26 -38.97
N VAL A 120 5.11 0.90 -38.35
CA VAL A 120 5.52 2.16 -39.00
C VAL A 120 6.98 2.11 -39.47
N GLU A 121 7.87 1.53 -38.69
CA GLU A 121 9.25 1.28 -39.12
C GLU A 121 9.29 0.34 -40.34
N LEU A 122 8.49 -0.74 -40.32
CA LEU A 122 8.36 -1.67 -41.44
C LEU A 122 7.76 -1.04 -42.70
N LEU A 123 6.82 -0.10 -42.59
CA LEU A 123 6.26 0.63 -43.74
C LEU A 123 7.36 1.34 -44.55
N SER A 124 8.41 1.79 -43.87
CA SER A 124 9.57 2.43 -44.50
C SER A 124 10.56 1.44 -45.10
N ALA A 125 10.73 0.27 -44.48
CA ALA A 125 11.72 -0.74 -44.86
C ALA A 125 11.22 -1.78 -45.87
N ASP A 126 9.92 -2.10 -45.87
CA ASP A 126 9.30 -3.17 -46.65
C ASP A 126 8.13 -2.63 -47.48
N GLY A 127 8.28 -2.69 -48.82
CA GLY A 127 7.28 -2.20 -49.77
C GLY A 127 6.02 -3.08 -49.87
N ASP A 128 6.10 -4.35 -49.50
CA ASP A 128 4.98 -5.29 -49.60
C ASP A 128 4.04 -5.15 -48.40
N VAL A 129 4.58 -4.91 -47.20
CA VAL A 129 3.80 -4.55 -46.01
C VAL A 129 3.03 -3.25 -46.26
N ALA A 130 3.69 -2.23 -46.84
CA ALA A 130 3.04 -0.96 -47.18
C ALA A 130 1.88 -1.14 -48.18
N ARG A 131 2.07 -1.93 -49.25
CA ARG A 131 1.02 -2.20 -50.24
C ARG A 131 -0.15 -2.98 -49.65
N ARG A 132 0.13 -3.93 -48.77
CA ARG A 132 -0.89 -4.72 -48.05
C ARG A 132 -1.74 -3.84 -47.15
N LEU A 133 -1.11 -2.99 -46.31
CA LEU A 133 -1.83 -2.06 -45.45
C LEU A 133 -2.66 -1.06 -46.26
N GLN A 134 -2.11 -0.52 -47.35
CA GLN A 134 -2.86 0.37 -48.25
C GLN A 134 -4.13 -0.28 -48.83
N THR A 135 -4.12 -1.61 -49.02
CA THR A 135 -5.29 -2.37 -49.49
C THR A 135 -6.27 -2.67 -48.35
N LEU A 136 -5.78 -2.83 -47.12
CA LEU A 136 -6.60 -3.21 -45.96
C LEU A 136 -7.29 -2.02 -45.29
N LEU A 137 -6.63 -0.86 -45.19
CA LEU A 137 -7.15 0.33 -44.49
C LEU A 137 -8.58 0.71 -44.92
N PRO A 138 -8.94 0.69 -46.23
CA PRO A 138 -10.31 1.01 -46.64
C PRO A 138 -11.36 -0.04 -46.25
N THR A 139 -10.96 -1.25 -45.85
CA THR A 139 -11.88 -2.35 -45.49
C THR A 139 -12.32 -2.32 -44.04
N TRP A 140 -11.67 -1.50 -43.20
CA TRP A 140 -11.95 -1.41 -41.78
C TRP A 140 -13.15 -0.50 -41.52
N ALA A 141 -14.18 -1.04 -40.86
CA ALA A 141 -15.39 -0.29 -40.52
C ALA A 141 -15.09 0.72 -39.40
N LEU A 142 -15.64 1.94 -39.55
CA LEU A 142 -15.62 2.94 -38.49
C LEU A 142 -16.76 2.65 -37.49
N PRO A 143 -16.50 2.73 -36.18
CA PRO A 143 -17.53 2.67 -35.13
C PRO A 143 -18.61 3.76 -35.30
N GLU A 144 -19.79 3.51 -34.74
CA GLU A 144 -20.87 4.52 -34.66
C GLU A 144 -20.58 5.63 -33.65
N ASP A 145 -19.80 5.31 -32.60
CA ASP A 145 -19.36 6.29 -31.61
C ASP A 145 -18.38 7.30 -32.25
N PRO A 146 -18.66 8.62 -32.20
CA PRO A 146 -17.84 9.63 -32.85
C PRO A 146 -16.40 9.70 -32.33
N LYS A 147 -16.16 9.40 -31.05
CA LYS A 147 -14.82 9.43 -30.47
C LYS A 147 -14.02 8.22 -30.91
N ASP A 148 -14.60 7.02 -30.82
CA ASP A 148 -13.96 5.79 -31.28
C ASP A 148 -13.68 5.85 -32.80
N ALA A 149 -14.58 6.44 -33.58
CA ALA A 149 -14.37 6.71 -34.99
C ALA A 149 -13.19 7.65 -35.24
N LEU A 150 -13.05 8.73 -34.45
CA LEU A 150 -11.95 9.68 -34.55
C LEU A 150 -10.60 9.06 -34.17
N GLU A 151 -10.55 8.29 -33.08
CA GLU A 151 -9.35 7.56 -32.66
C GLU A 151 -8.89 6.55 -33.73
N LEU A 152 -9.85 5.87 -34.36
CA LEU A 152 -9.58 4.91 -35.43
C LEU A 152 -9.09 5.61 -36.72
N LYS A 153 -9.64 6.77 -37.09
CA LYS A 153 -9.14 7.59 -38.20
C LYS A 153 -7.69 8.06 -37.98
N LEU A 154 -7.33 8.44 -36.75
CA LEU A 154 -5.95 8.81 -36.39
C LEU A 154 -4.99 7.61 -36.52
N LEU A 155 -5.43 6.41 -36.13
CA LEU A 155 -4.67 5.18 -36.35
C LEU A 155 -4.49 4.89 -37.85
N PHE A 156 -5.53 5.07 -38.67
CA PHE A 156 -5.45 4.83 -40.11
C PHE A 156 -4.43 5.77 -40.76
N ALA A 157 -4.47 7.05 -40.39
CA ALA A 157 -3.51 8.03 -40.88
C ALA A 157 -2.06 7.68 -40.49
N ALA A 158 -1.84 7.12 -39.29
CA ALA A 158 -0.52 6.68 -38.85
C ALA A 158 -0.01 5.42 -39.57
N LEU A 159 -0.91 4.56 -40.09
CA LEU A 159 -0.56 3.35 -40.84
C LEU A 159 -0.47 3.55 -42.36
N ASP A 160 -0.72 4.78 -42.84
CA ASP A 160 -0.55 5.13 -44.25
C ASP A 160 0.83 5.76 -44.48
N ARG A 161 1.62 5.09 -45.32
CA ARG A 161 2.96 5.56 -45.72
C ARG A 161 2.93 6.95 -46.38
N ALA A 162 1.84 7.33 -47.04
CA ALA A 162 1.71 8.62 -47.71
C ALA A 162 1.75 9.82 -46.74
N ASN A 163 1.42 9.60 -45.46
CA ASN A 163 1.37 10.65 -44.44
C ASN A 163 2.74 10.93 -43.79
N TYR A 164 3.81 10.25 -44.20
CA TYR A 164 5.16 10.47 -43.65
C TYR A 164 6.01 11.32 -44.59
N GLN A 165 6.47 12.47 -44.09
CA GLN A 165 7.34 13.40 -44.82
C GLN A 165 8.76 13.36 -44.28
N THR A 166 9.76 13.35 -45.17
CA THR A 166 11.18 13.43 -44.77
C THR A 166 11.53 14.86 -44.38
N VAL A 167 11.95 15.06 -43.14
CA VAL A 167 12.46 16.34 -42.63
C VAL A 167 13.93 16.17 -42.28
N THR A 168 14.76 17.06 -42.81
CA THR A 168 16.19 17.15 -42.47
C THR A 168 16.33 18.04 -41.24
N ASP A 169 16.85 17.52 -40.14
CA ASP A 169 17.08 18.30 -38.92
C ASP A 169 18.30 19.24 -39.13
N PRO A 170 18.11 20.58 -39.09
CA PRO A 170 19.21 21.53 -39.28
C PRO A 170 20.18 21.61 -38.08
N ALA A 171 19.92 20.92 -36.96
CA ALA A 171 20.70 21.05 -35.73
C ALA A 171 22.01 20.24 -35.65
N THR A 172 22.29 19.33 -36.59
CA THR A 172 23.58 18.63 -36.64
C THR A 172 24.50 19.29 -37.67
N GLY A 173 25.28 20.27 -37.19
CA GLY A 173 26.25 21.07 -37.96
C GLY A 173 27.46 20.31 -38.53
N THR A 174 27.28 19.08 -39.03
CA THR A 174 28.29 18.32 -39.77
C THR A 174 27.59 17.52 -40.87
N GLY A 175 27.46 18.09 -42.08
CA GLY A 175 27.36 17.46 -43.43
C GLY A 175 26.66 16.11 -43.71
N THR A 176 26.04 15.47 -42.74
CA THR A 176 25.35 14.18 -42.77
C THR A 176 24.13 14.35 -41.85
N GLY A 177 23.21 15.22 -42.25
CA GLY A 177 21.95 15.42 -41.54
C GLY A 177 21.16 14.11 -41.54
N THR A 178 20.77 13.64 -40.36
CA THR A 178 19.94 12.45 -40.24
C THR A 178 18.56 12.79 -40.77
N GLU A 179 18.17 12.21 -41.90
CA GLU A 179 16.83 12.34 -42.46
C GLU A 179 15.84 11.64 -41.55
N THR A 180 14.90 12.38 -40.94
CA THR A 180 13.88 11.79 -40.05
C THR A 180 12.51 11.93 -40.71
N LYS A 181 11.72 10.85 -40.74
CA LYS A 181 10.36 10.89 -41.27
C LYS A 181 9.39 11.30 -40.17
N ILE A 182 8.60 12.35 -40.41
CA ILE A 182 7.60 12.87 -39.47
C ILE A 182 6.21 12.58 -40.04
N LEU A 183 5.29 12.11 -39.19
CA LEU A 183 3.89 11.91 -39.52
C LEU A 183 3.18 13.27 -39.62
N VAL A 184 2.51 13.51 -40.75
CA VAL A 184 1.69 14.69 -41.01
C VAL A 184 0.25 14.23 -41.26
N TYR A 185 -0.64 14.51 -40.30
CA TYR A 185 -2.06 14.18 -40.43
C TYR A 185 -2.76 15.03 -41.51
N PRO A 186 -3.71 14.46 -42.28
CA PRO A 186 -4.55 15.20 -43.21
C PRO A 186 -5.29 16.35 -42.54
N GLU A 187 -5.46 17.47 -43.25
CA GLU A 187 -6.03 18.70 -42.69
C GLU A 187 -7.48 18.51 -42.24
N GLU A 188 -8.26 17.70 -42.97
CA GLU A 188 -9.65 17.40 -42.59
C GLU A 188 -9.72 16.70 -41.23
N LEU A 189 -8.79 15.77 -40.96
CA LEU A 189 -8.72 15.06 -39.68
C LEU A 189 -8.26 15.97 -38.55
N ARG A 190 -7.33 16.90 -38.82
CA ARG A 190 -6.89 17.91 -37.83
C ARG A 190 -8.04 18.82 -37.42
N LEU A 191 -8.85 19.27 -38.38
CA LEU A 191 -10.03 20.09 -38.12
C LEU A 191 -11.10 19.30 -37.35
N GLU A 192 -11.31 18.02 -37.67
CA GLU A 192 -12.25 17.15 -36.94
C GLU A 192 -11.82 16.96 -35.47
N VAL A 193 -10.54 16.74 -35.21
CA VAL A 193 -9.99 16.67 -33.83
C VAL A 193 -10.20 17.99 -33.08
N LEU A 194 -9.92 19.14 -33.71
CA LEU A 194 -10.12 20.45 -33.10
C LEU A 194 -11.59 20.73 -32.78
N SER A 195 -12.51 20.35 -33.68
CA SER A 195 -13.95 20.46 -33.43
C SER A 195 -14.37 19.59 -32.25
N TRP A 196 -13.99 18.31 -32.24
CA TRP A 196 -14.34 17.39 -31.15
C TRP A 196 -13.78 17.86 -29.80
N GLN A 197 -12.55 18.38 -29.77
CA GLN A 197 -11.95 18.96 -28.57
C GLN A 197 -12.70 20.21 -28.08
N THR A 198 -13.16 21.06 -29.01
CA THR A 198 -13.94 22.26 -28.68
C THR A 198 -15.33 21.89 -28.16
N ASP A 199 -16.00 20.94 -28.80
CA ASP A 199 -17.34 20.45 -28.45
C ASP A 199 -17.34 19.66 -27.13
N SER A 200 -16.25 18.94 -26.85
CA SER A 200 -16.09 18.12 -25.62
C SER A 200 -15.45 18.90 -24.46
N ALA A 201 -14.97 20.13 -24.67
CA ALA A 201 -14.27 20.92 -23.67
C ALA A 201 -15.09 21.15 -22.38
N PRO A 202 -16.41 21.43 -22.41
CA PRO A 202 -17.20 21.61 -21.20
C PRO A 202 -17.30 20.33 -20.35
N THR A 203 -17.51 19.18 -21.00
CA THR A 203 -17.59 17.87 -20.31
C THR A 203 -16.24 17.46 -19.72
N LEU A 204 -15.13 17.70 -20.44
CA LEU A 204 -13.79 17.49 -19.91
C LEU A 204 -13.48 18.42 -18.73
N ALA A 205 -14.01 19.65 -18.72
CA ALA A 205 -13.86 20.55 -17.59
C ALA A 205 -14.53 20.01 -16.32
N HIS A 206 -15.75 19.44 -16.40
CA HIS A 206 -16.41 18.82 -15.24
C HIS A 206 -15.60 17.67 -14.62
N LEU A 207 -14.85 16.94 -15.46
CA LEU A 207 -14.01 15.83 -15.00
C LEU A 207 -12.68 16.30 -14.40
N LEU A 208 -12.06 17.33 -14.95
CA LEU A 208 -10.72 17.78 -14.56
C LEU A 208 -10.71 18.84 -13.45
N VAL A 209 -11.75 19.68 -13.36
CA VAL A 209 -11.80 20.77 -12.39
C VAL A 209 -11.82 20.29 -10.94
N PRO A 210 -12.52 19.20 -10.56
CA PRO A 210 -12.45 18.68 -9.20
C PRO A 210 -11.02 18.39 -8.71
N ASP A 211 -10.19 17.77 -9.55
CA ASP A 211 -8.80 17.46 -9.20
C ASP A 211 -7.95 18.72 -9.03
N ARG A 212 -8.16 19.73 -9.90
CA ARG A 212 -7.49 21.04 -9.77
C ARG A 212 -7.92 21.77 -8.50
N CYS A 213 -9.20 21.73 -8.17
CA CYS A 213 -9.76 22.30 -6.94
C CYS A 213 -9.16 21.61 -5.70
N GLU A 214 -9.03 20.29 -5.71
CA GLU A 214 -8.42 19.52 -4.63
C GLU A 214 -6.95 19.92 -4.42
N GLN A 215 -6.17 20.01 -5.49
CA GLN A 215 -4.77 20.48 -5.41
C GLN A 215 -4.66 21.88 -4.82
N ARG A 216 -5.57 22.80 -5.20
CA ARG A 216 -5.60 24.16 -4.65
C ARG A 216 -5.99 24.20 -3.19
N LEU A 217 -7.00 23.43 -2.80
CA LEU A 217 -7.45 23.31 -1.40
C LEU A 217 -6.35 22.73 -0.50
N LEU A 218 -5.60 21.75 -0.99
CA LEU A 218 -4.43 21.20 -0.29
C LEU A 218 -3.28 22.22 -0.19
N GLY A 219 -3.09 23.04 -1.23
CA GLY A 219 -2.06 24.09 -1.24
C GLY A 219 -2.39 25.32 -0.38
N GLY A 220 -3.66 25.58 -0.10
CA GLY A 220 -4.12 26.66 0.79
C GLY A 220 -3.90 28.09 0.27
N GLN A 221 -3.49 28.26 -1.00
CA GLN A 221 -3.24 29.57 -1.58
C GLN A 221 -4.55 30.28 -1.97
N PRO A 222 -4.73 31.56 -1.65
CA PRO A 222 -5.89 32.34 -2.09
C PRO A 222 -6.03 32.32 -3.63
N LEU A 223 -7.27 32.31 -4.11
CA LEU A 223 -7.55 32.37 -5.55
C LEU A 223 -7.24 33.77 -6.10
N THR A 224 -6.80 33.83 -7.35
CA THR A 224 -6.80 35.08 -8.11
C THR A 224 -8.23 35.46 -8.52
N ASP A 225 -8.46 36.73 -8.84
CA ASP A 225 -9.79 37.21 -9.28
C ASP A 225 -10.27 36.51 -10.56
N ASP A 226 -9.35 36.19 -11.48
CA ASP A 226 -9.64 35.44 -12.71
C ASP A 226 -10.04 34.00 -12.41
N GLU A 227 -9.32 33.33 -11.50
CA GLU A 227 -9.63 31.96 -11.07
C GLU A 227 -10.98 31.89 -10.34
N ALA A 228 -11.25 32.86 -9.46
CA ALA A 228 -12.52 32.93 -8.74
C ALA A 228 -13.69 33.20 -9.70
N SER A 229 -13.51 34.10 -10.66
CA SER A 229 -14.51 34.38 -11.70
C SER A 229 -14.79 33.15 -12.56
N TYR A 230 -13.74 32.42 -12.97
CA TYR A 230 -13.86 31.17 -13.72
C TYR A 230 -14.66 30.11 -12.95
N LEU A 231 -14.32 29.85 -11.69
CA LEU A 231 -15.05 28.88 -10.87
C LEU A 231 -16.50 29.30 -10.63
N PHE A 232 -16.78 30.60 -10.51
CA PHE A 232 -18.15 31.07 -10.34
C PHE A 232 -19.00 30.90 -11.61
N ASN A 233 -18.44 31.14 -12.79
CA ASN A 233 -19.12 30.88 -14.06
C ASN A 233 -19.42 29.38 -14.21
N LEU A 234 -18.43 28.53 -13.94
CA LEU A 234 -18.61 27.08 -13.98
C LEU A 234 -19.67 26.58 -12.98
N LEU A 235 -19.74 27.20 -11.79
CA LEU A 235 -20.77 26.91 -10.80
C LEU A 235 -22.18 27.28 -11.29
N GLN A 236 -22.32 28.34 -12.08
CA GLN A 236 -23.60 28.70 -12.71
C GLN A 236 -23.97 27.71 -13.82
N GLU A 237 -23.01 27.33 -14.66
CA GLU A 237 -23.19 26.37 -15.75
C GLU A 237 -23.64 25.00 -15.24
N CYS A 238 -23.01 24.49 -14.18
CA CYS A 238 -23.38 23.21 -13.56
C CYS A 238 -24.83 23.20 -13.05
N ASN A 239 -25.35 24.34 -12.59
CA ASN A 239 -26.73 24.47 -12.11
C ASN A 239 -27.76 24.73 -13.22
N ALA A 240 -27.32 25.14 -14.43
CA ALA A 240 -28.19 25.46 -15.55
C ALA A 240 -28.39 24.29 -16.53
N GLY A 241 -27.53 23.27 -16.49
CA GLY A 241 -27.58 22.12 -17.41
C GLY A 241 -28.77 21.18 -17.17
N ALA A 242 -29.32 20.63 -18.26
CA ALA A 242 -30.38 19.60 -18.20
C ALA A 242 -29.88 18.27 -17.60
N GLU A 243 -30.81 17.54 -16.96
CA GLU A 243 -30.63 16.17 -16.44
C GLU A 243 -30.17 15.22 -17.57
N GLY A 244 -29.11 14.43 -17.35
CA GLY A 244 -28.49 13.57 -18.37
C GLY A 244 -27.34 12.70 -17.83
N GLU A 245 -26.67 11.94 -18.70
CA GLU A 245 -25.65 10.92 -18.35
C GLU A 245 -24.40 11.43 -17.59
N ASP A 246 -24.24 12.75 -17.41
CA ASP A 246 -23.09 13.42 -16.75
C ASP A 246 -23.45 14.05 -15.38
N GLU A 247 -24.58 13.68 -14.76
CA GLU A 247 -25.06 14.29 -13.52
C GLU A 247 -24.09 14.16 -12.32
N ASP A 248 -23.48 12.99 -12.14
CA ASP A 248 -22.57 12.76 -11.02
C ASP A 248 -21.29 13.62 -11.15
N ALA A 249 -20.75 13.77 -12.37
CA ALA A 249 -19.57 14.61 -12.61
C ALA A 249 -19.90 16.11 -12.47
N LYS A 250 -21.06 16.55 -12.97
CA LYS A 250 -21.55 17.92 -12.77
C LYS A 250 -21.77 18.25 -11.30
N SER A 251 -22.38 17.33 -10.55
CA SER A 251 -22.59 17.47 -9.10
C SER A 251 -21.26 17.59 -8.35
N LYS A 252 -20.30 16.73 -8.66
CA LYS A 252 -18.94 16.80 -8.09
C LYS A 252 -18.23 18.11 -8.46
N CYS A 253 -18.31 18.55 -9.71
CA CYS A 253 -17.76 19.83 -10.16
C CYS A 253 -18.40 21.02 -9.45
N CYS A 254 -19.73 21.00 -9.28
CA CYS A 254 -20.49 22.02 -8.56
C CYS A 254 -20.01 22.14 -7.10
N PHE A 255 -19.88 21.02 -6.38
CA PHE A 255 -19.34 21.03 -5.02
C PHE A 255 -17.87 21.45 -4.96
N ALA A 256 -17.04 21.04 -5.92
CA ALA A 256 -15.64 21.43 -6.00
C ALA A 256 -15.47 22.95 -6.21
N ALA A 257 -16.20 23.53 -7.16
CA ALA A 257 -16.16 24.96 -7.44
C ALA A 257 -16.69 25.77 -6.24
N ALA A 258 -17.86 25.41 -5.70
CA ALA A 258 -18.43 26.10 -4.55
C ALA A 258 -17.55 25.99 -3.30
N GLY A 259 -17.02 24.79 -3.03
CA GLY A 259 -16.16 24.52 -1.89
C GLY A 259 -14.86 25.34 -1.93
N THR A 260 -14.22 25.37 -3.10
CA THR A 260 -12.97 26.10 -3.34
C THR A 260 -13.17 27.61 -3.28
N LEU A 261 -14.25 28.12 -3.87
CA LEU A 261 -14.60 29.54 -3.80
C LEU A 261 -14.76 29.98 -2.35
N VAL A 262 -15.53 29.24 -1.54
CA VAL A 262 -15.78 29.59 -0.14
C VAL A 262 -14.51 29.52 0.70
N ALA A 263 -13.65 28.51 0.49
CA ALA A 263 -12.46 28.32 1.30
C ALA A 263 -11.30 29.27 0.93
N LEU A 264 -11.14 29.61 -0.35
CA LEU A 264 -9.95 30.31 -0.87
C LEU A 264 -10.24 31.64 -1.59
N GLY A 265 -11.50 31.96 -1.88
CA GLY A 265 -11.91 33.14 -2.64
C GLY A 265 -12.10 34.43 -1.83
N GLY A 266 -11.68 34.46 -0.56
CA GLY A 266 -12.08 35.46 0.45
C GLY A 266 -12.21 36.92 -0.02
N ALA A 267 -11.15 37.51 -0.60
CA ALA A 267 -11.16 38.91 -1.03
C ALA A 267 -12.14 39.17 -2.19
N TRP A 268 -12.19 38.26 -3.16
CA TRP A 268 -13.09 38.34 -4.31
C TRP A 268 -14.55 38.11 -3.91
N LEU A 269 -14.83 37.14 -3.03
CA LEU A 269 -16.18 36.88 -2.51
C LEU A 269 -16.71 38.01 -1.62
N ALA A 270 -15.83 38.74 -0.93
CA ALA A 270 -16.23 39.91 -0.16
C ALA A 270 -16.76 41.04 -1.07
N GLN A 271 -16.23 41.15 -2.29
CA GLN A 271 -16.65 42.13 -3.29
C GLN A 271 -17.86 41.65 -4.11
N ASN A 272 -18.04 40.34 -4.26
CA ASN A 272 -19.08 39.71 -5.07
C ASN A 272 -20.16 39.03 -4.22
N ALA A 273 -21.10 39.82 -3.69
CA ALA A 273 -22.14 39.34 -2.76
C ALA A 273 -23.08 38.27 -3.36
N GLU A 274 -23.36 38.33 -4.67
CA GLU A 274 -24.16 37.32 -5.37
C GLU A 274 -23.43 35.98 -5.42
N ALA A 275 -22.16 35.97 -5.85
CA ALA A 275 -21.34 34.78 -5.90
C ALA A 275 -21.19 34.13 -4.53
N ARG A 276 -20.99 34.94 -3.49
CA ARG A 276 -20.96 34.48 -2.10
C ARG A 276 -22.26 33.80 -1.68
N ARG A 277 -23.42 34.41 -1.99
CA ARG A 277 -24.73 33.84 -1.64
C ARG A 277 -24.97 32.51 -2.35
N HIS A 278 -24.61 32.42 -3.63
CA HIS A 278 -24.81 31.23 -4.44
C HIS A 278 -23.90 30.07 -4.00
N ALA A 279 -22.60 30.32 -3.80
CA ALA A 279 -21.66 29.31 -3.33
C ALA A 279 -22.06 28.79 -1.93
N LEU A 280 -22.45 29.67 -1.00
CA LEU A 280 -22.94 29.26 0.32
C LEU A 280 -24.23 28.43 0.24
N LYS A 281 -25.13 28.73 -0.70
CA LYS A 281 -26.35 27.95 -0.90
C LYS A 281 -26.03 26.50 -1.31
N VAL A 282 -25.06 26.31 -2.21
CA VAL A 282 -24.61 24.98 -2.65
C VAL A 282 -23.95 24.21 -1.50
N VAL A 283 -23.06 24.85 -0.73
CA VAL A 283 -22.41 24.23 0.44
C VAL A 283 -23.45 23.80 1.49
N ARG A 284 -24.43 24.66 1.79
CA ARG A 284 -25.54 24.33 2.70
C ARG A 284 -26.38 23.17 2.19
N ALA A 285 -26.70 23.15 0.90
CA ALA A 285 -27.44 22.04 0.28
C ALA A 285 -26.67 20.72 0.40
N GLY A 286 -25.35 20.74 0.15
CA GLY A 286 -24.48 19.57 0.33
C GLY A 286 -24.47 19.06 1.77
N ALA A 287 -24.34 19.95 2.75
CA ALA A 287 -24.38 19.58 4.17
C ALA A 287 -25.76 19.07 4.62
N ALA A 288 -26.85 19.65 4.10
CA ALA A 288 -28.22 19.25 4.41
C ALA A 288 -28.63 17.92 3.76
N ALA A 289 -28.05 17.58 2.60
CA ALA A 289 -28.27 16.32 1.90
C ALA A 289 -27.60 15.11 2.58
N ILE A 290 -26.80 15.33 3.62
CA ILE A 290 -26.17 14.24 4.38
C ILE A 290 -27.26 13.43 5.09
N SER A 291 -27.32 12.14 4.75
CA SER A 291 -28.32 11.25 5.29
C SER A 291 -28.31 11.17 6.82
N SER A 292 -29.47 10.86 7.38
CA SER A 292 -29.63 10.48 8.79
C SER A 292 -30.06 9.02 8.95
N THR A 293 -30.09 8.23 7.88
CA THR A 293 -30.43 6.80 7.93
C THR A 293 -29.14 5.96 7.98
N GLY A 294 -29.15 4.90 8.81
CA GLY A 294 -27.97 4.04 8.97
C GLY A 294 -27.62 3.27 7.69
N GLU A 295 -28.61 3.00 6.84
CA GLU A 295 -28.44 2.31 5.57
C GLU A 295 -27.67 3.16 4.56
N GLU A 296 -28.14 4.38 4.27
CA GLU A 296 -27.47 5.28 3.32
C GLU A 296 -26.06 5.64 3.80
N ILE A 297 -25.88 5.88 5.10
CA ILE A 297 -24.55 6.16 5.68
C ILE A 297 -23.60 4.96 5.48
N ARG A 298 -24.07 3.72 5.63
CA ARG A 298 -23.22 2.54 5.34
C ARG A 298 -23.02 2.33 3.84
N GLY A 299 -24.04 2.59 3.02
CA GLY A 299 -23.93 2.52 1.55
C GLY A 299 -22.83 3.44 1.03
N ARG A 300 -22.72 4.66 1.58
CA ARG A 300 -21.64 5.61 1.26
C ARG A 300 -20.24 5.11 1.63
N ARG A 301 -20.11 4.17 2.58
CA ARG A 301 -18.81 3.57 2.95
C ARG A 301 -18.31 2.52 1.97
N ILE A 302 -19.22 1.91 1.20
CA ILE A 302 -18.92 0.82 0.27
C ILE A 302 -18.68 1.34 -1.16
N GLY A 303 -19.28 2.49 -1.51
CA GLY A 303 -19.13 3.10 -2.83
C GLY A 303 -17.92 4.03 -2.94
N SER A 304 -16.85 3.61 -3.61
CA SER A 304 -15.65 4.43 -3.86
C SER A 304 -15.84 5.62 -4.83
N LEU A 305 -17.06 5.81 -5.36
CA LEU A 305 -17.34 6.74 -6.46
C LEU A 305 -17.90 8.10 -6.01
N ARG A 306 -18.28 8.27 -4.74
CA ARG A 306 -18.88 9.52 -4.23
C ARG A 306 -17.98 10.18 -3.20
N ASP A 307 -17.08 11.04 -3.68
CA ASP A 307 -16.13 11.80 -2.86
C ASP A 307 -16.40 13.32 -2.87
N GLU A 308 -17.57 13.74 -3.36
CA GLU A 308 -17.92 15.15 -3.51
C GLU A 308 -18.01 15.91 -2.18
N LEU A 309 -18.33 15.23 -1.07
CA LEU A 309 -18.49 15.87 0.24
C LEU A 309 -17.18 16.39 0.82
N LYS A 310 -16.03 15.94 0.33
CA LYS A 310 -14.72 16.47 0.77
C LYS A 310 -14.59 17.98 0.48
N PHE A 311 -15.15 18.45 -0.65
CA PHE A 311 -15.13 19.87 -1.00
C PHE A 311 -16.07 20.69 -0.11
N VAL A 312 -17.23 20.14 0.23
CA VAL A 312 -18.15 20.72 1.21
C VAL A 312 -17.45 20.81 2.58
N ALA A 313 -16.66 19.79 2.96
CA ALA A 313 -15.92 19.79 4.21
C ALA A 313 -14.89 20.93 4.30
N TYR A 314 -14.12 21.20 3.24
CA TYR A 314 -13.19 22.35 3.23
C TYR A 314 -13.92 23.67 3.49
N ALA A 315 -15.03 23.91 2.78
CA ALA A 315 -15.81 25.14 2.95
C ALA A 315 -16.42 25.26 4.35
N VAL A 316 -17.05 24.20 4.87
CA VAL A 316 -17.65 24.19 6.20
C VAL A 316 -16.59 24.41 7.28
N MET A 317 -15.42 23.78 7.17
CA MET A 317 -14.32 23.97 8.11
C MET A 317 -13.80 25.41 8.07
N HIS A 318 -13.62 25.99 6.89
CA HIS A 318 -13.22 27.40 6.75
C HIS A 318 -14.23 28.35 7.43
N LEU A 319 -15.53 28.13 7.20
CA LEU A 319 -16.60 28.94 7.80
C LEU A 319 -16.70 28.77 9.32
N TRP A 320 -16.48 27.55 9.83
CA TRP A 320 -16.47 27.29 11.28
C TRP A 320 -15.26 27.91 11.99
N LEU A 321 -14.09 27.93 11.32
CA LEU A 321 -12.86 28.55 11.83
C LEU A 321 -12.92 30.08 11.83
N ALA A 322 -13.62 30.70 10.88
CA ALA A 322 -13.74 32.15 10.77
C ALA A 322 -14.47 32.81 11.95
N ASP A 323 -15.14 32.04 12.80
CA ASP A 323 -15.80 32.50 14.04
C ASP A 323 -16.74 33.70 13.88
N GLY A 324 -17.48 33.73 12.77
CA GLY A 324 -18.47 34.78 12.46
C GLY A 324 -19.91 34.36 12.78
N ASP A 325 -20.88 35.20 12.41
CA ASP A 325 -22.30 34.88 12.56
C ASP A 325 -22.66 33.50 11.96
N GLY A 326 -23.36 32.68 12.74
CA GLY A 326 -23.78 31.34 12.31
C GLY A 326 -22.82 30.19 12.70
N VAL A 327 -21.86 30.40 13.61
CA VAL A 327 -20.96 29.33 14.11
C VAL A 327 -21.69 28.03 14.45
N GLN A 328 -22.87 28.11 15.08
CA GLN A 328 -23.64 26.93 15.46
C GLN A 328 -24.19 26.13 14.27
N GLU A 329 -24.52 26.80 13.16
CA GLU A 329 -24.91 26.16 11.90
C GLU A 329 -23.73 25.34 11.37
N TRP A 330 -22.56 25.96 11.26
CA TRP A 330 -21.36 25.32 10.72
C TRP A 330 -20.81 24.25 11.65
N GLU A 331 -20.91 24.41 12.97
CA GLU A 331 -20.57 23.38 13.95
C GLU A 331 -21.42 22.12 13.78
N THR A 332 -22.72 22.29 13.55
CA THR A 332 -23.63 21.18 13.23
C THR A 332 -23.23 20.52 11.90
N ALA A 333 -22.90 21.32 10.88
CA ALA A 333 -22.46 20.81 9.58
C ALA A 333 -21.13 20.04 9.67
N VAL A 334 -20.16 20.48 10.49
CA VAL A 334 -18.92 19.75 10.78
C VAL A 334 -19.22 18.36 11.32
N LEU A 335 -20.15 18.25 12.28
CA LEU A 335 -20.54 16.97 12.85
C LEU A 335 -21.34 16.10 11.87
N CYS A 336 -22.16 16.70 11.00
CA CYS A 336 -22.83 15.97 9.92
C CYS A 336 -21.80 15.36 8.97
N LEU A 337 -20.78 16.12 8.55
CA LEU A 337 -19.70 15.64 7.67
C LEU A 337 -18.87 14.55 8.32
N LEU A 338 -18.48 14.73 9.59
CA LEU A 338 -17.75 13.72 10.38
C LEU A 338 -18.55 12.40 10.51
N THR A 339 -19.88 12.48 10.55
CA THR A 339 -20.80 11.34 10.72
C THR A 339 -21.54 10.96 9.43
N SER A 340 -21.00 11.33 8.26
CA SER A 340 -21.63 11.13 6.96
C SER A 340 -21.44 9.72 6.39
N GLY A 341 -20.41 9.00 6.87
CA GLY A 341 -19.96 7.74 6.27
C GLY A 341 -18.96 7.94 5.12
N ASP A 342 -18.75 9.17 4.65
CA ASP A 342 -17.69 9.48 3.67
C ASP A 342 -16.36 9.68 4.41
N THR A 343 -15.42 8.77 4.17
CA THR A 343 -14.11 8.76 4.82
C THR A 343 -13.21 9.90 4.34
N ARG A 344 -13.36 10.36 3.09
CA ARG A 344 -12.61 11.51 2.56
C ARG A 344 -13.11 12.81 3.18
N ALA A 345 -14.43 12.97 3.34
CA ALA A 345 -14.99 14.12 4.04
C ALA A 345 -14.54 14.16 5.51
N ALA A 346 -14.57 13.02 6.21
CA ALA A 346 -14.06 12.92 7.58
C ALA A 346 -12.56 13.24 7.67
N ALA A 347 -11.75 12.74 6.73
CA ALA A 347 -10.33 13.03 6.67
C ALA A 347 -10.04 14.53 6.49
N VAL A 348 -10.81 15.23 5.64
CA VAL A 348 -10.70 16.69 5.50
C VAL A 348 -11.07 17.41 6.80
N VAL A 349 -12.18 17.05 7.45
CA VAL A 349 -12.59 17.65 8.73
C VAL A 349 -11.48 17.51 9.77
N VAL A 350 -10.94 16.31 9.94
CA VAL A 350 -9.89 16.01 10.92
C VAL A 350 -8.57 16.69 10.55
N GLY A 351 -8.16 16.64 9.28
CA GLY A 351 -6.92 17.23 8.80
C GLY A 351 -6.89 18.76 8.93
N VAL A 352 -7.97 19.44 8.51
CA VAL A 352 -8.09 20.91 8.65
C VAL A 352 -8.16 21.31 10.12
N ALA A 353 -8.89 20.55 10.95
CA ALA A 353 -8.95 20.81 12.38
C ALA A 353 -7.59 20.63 13.07
N TYR A 354 -6.81 19.61 12.69
CA TYR A 354 -5.46 19.39 13.20
C TYR A 354 -4.48 20.50 12.78
N ALA A 355 -4.56 20.96 11.52
CA ALA A 355 -3.75 22.09 11.03
C ALA A 355 -4.04 23.39 11.80
N ASN A 356 -5.28 23.59 12.23
CA ASN A 356 -5.74 24.77 12.97
C ASN A 356 -5.96 24.49 14.48
N ARG A 357 -5.34 23.44 15.02
CA ARG A 357 -5.59 22.98 16.41
C ARG A 357 -5.28 24.03 17.47
N GLU A 358 -4.27 24.87 17.23
CA GLU A 358 -3.89 25.95 18.15
C GLU A 358 -4.98 27.03 18.22
N GLN A 359 -5.58 27.39 17.08
CA GLN A 359 -6.72 28.31 17.01
C GLN A 359 -7.98 27.70 17.64
N LEU A 360 -8.22 26.40 17.40
CA LEU A 360 -9.40 25.70 17.93
C LEU A 360 -9.32 25.43 19.44
N GLY A 361 -8.12 25.37 20.01
CA GLY A 361 -7.93 25.11 21.44
C GLY A 361 -8.67 23.86 21.92
N THR A 362 -9.57 24.01 22.88
CA THR A 362 -10.33 22.88 23.45
C THR A 362 -11.38 22.30 22.50
N ALA A 363 -11.80 23.04 21.47
CA ALA A 363 -12.77 22.54 20.49
C ALA A 363 -12.21 21.39 19.66
N TRP A 364 -10.89 21.36 19.45
CA TRP A 364 -10.19 20.26 18.80
C TRP A 364 -10.38 18.93 19.56
N TRP A 365 -10.14 18.92 20.88
CA TRP A 365 -10.33 17.73 21.71
C TRP A 365 -11.80 17.27 21.74
N ARG A 366 -12.74 18.22 21.69
CA ARG A 366 -14.19 17.92 21.62
C ARG A 366 -14.58 17.29 20.28
N LEU A 367 -13.95 17.71 19.18
CA LEU A 367 -14.15 17.11 17.85
C LEU A 367 -13.66 15.65 17.85
N LEU A 368 -12.45 15.40 18.37
CA LEU A 368 -11.92 14.04 18.49
C LEU A 368 -12.81 13.16 19.38
N ARG A 369 -13.34 13.71 20.47
CA ARG A 369 -14.29 13.02 21.35
C ARG A 369 -15.60 12.69 20.64
N ALA A 370 -16.12 13.60 19.82
CA ALA A 370 -17.31 13.34 19.01
C ALA A 370 -17.05 12.25 17.97
N GLY A 371 -15.89 12.27 17.31
CA GLY A 371 -15.44 11.19 16.41
C GLY A 371 -15.32 9.85 17.13
N LEU A 372 -14.79 9.82 18.35
CA LEU A 372 -14.72 8.60 19.15
C LEU A 372 -16.11 8.06 19.50
N PHE A 373 -17.09 8.93 19.80
CA PHE A 373 -18.47 8.47 19.98
C PHE A 373 -19.08 7.94 18.69
N TRP A 374 -18.76 8.56 17.55
CA TRP A 374 -19.21 8.11 16.24
C TRP A 374 -18.71 6.69 15.92
N SER A 375 -17.43 6.39 16.20
CA SER A 375 -16.86 5.06 15.94
C SER A 375 -17.59 3.93 16.68
N GLY A 376 -18.18 4.20 17.84
CA GLY A 376 -19.07 3.26 18.52
C GLY A 376 -20.50 3.26 17.97
N LEU A 377 -21.06 4.44 17.68
CA LEU A 377 -22.45 4.60 17.25
C LEU A 377 -22.73 3.99 15.86
N ILE A 378 -21.79 4.11 14.92
CA ILE A 378 -21.96 3.56 13.56
C ILE A 378 -22.10 2.04 13.58
N LEU A 379 -21.40 1.35 14.48
CA LEU A 379 -21.50 -0.11 14.65
C LEU A 379 -22.82 -0.57 15.29
N LEU A 380 -23.70 0.37 15.67
CA LEU A 380 -25.06 0.12 16.14
C LEU A 380 -26.12 0.46 15.08
N ALA A 381 -25.70 0.93 13.90
CA ALA A 381 -26.62 1.32 12.84
C ALA A 381 -27.51 0.12 12.42
N PRO A 382 -28.82 0.34 12.19
CA PRO A 382 -29.77 -0.71 11.80
C PRO A 382 -29.46 -1.23 10.39
N HIS A 383 -29.47 -2.54 10.15
CA HIS A 383 -29.35 -3.26 8.87
C HIS A 383 -30.68 -3.31 8.10
N LEU A 384 -30.61 -3.70 6.82
CA LEU A 384 -31.78 -3.92 5.98
C LEU A 384 -32.66 -5.02 6.60
N GLY A 385 -33.92 -4.72 6.88
CA GLY A 385 -34.87 -5.63 7.53
C GLY A 385 -34.95 -5.53 9.05
N ASP A 386 -34.16 -4.66 9.70
CA ASP A 386 -34.32 -4.37 11.13
C ASP A 386 -35.62 -3.61 11.43
N ASN A 387 -36.18 -3.80 12.63
CA ASN A 387 -37.39 -3.13 13.12
C ASN A 387 -37.27 -1.58 13.10
N ASP A 388 -38.32 -0.90 12.63
CA ASP A 388 -38.46 0.57 12.59
C ASP A 388 -38.15 1.28 13.90
N ASP A 389 -38.46 0.68 15.05
CA ASP A 389 -38.17 1.26 16.37
C ASP A 389 -36.66 1.36 16.64
N LEU A 390 -35.87 0.40 16.13
CA LEU A 390 -34.40 0.44 16.23
C LEU A 390 -33.84 1.56 15.35
N ALA A 391 -34.38 1.71 14.15
CA ALA A 391 -33.99 2.80 13.26
C ALA A 391 -34.33 4.16 13.87
N ARG A 392 -35.49 4.29 14.52
CA ARG A 392 -35.88 5.52 15.23
C ARG A 392 -34.93 5.83 16.39
N ALA A 393 -34.63 4.86 17.26
CA ALA A 393 -33.75 5.07 18.40
C ALA A 393 -32.33 5.49 17.97
N TRP A 394 -31.79 4.82 16.95
CA TRP A 394 -30.47 5.16 16.41
C TRP A 394 -30.43 6.55 15.79
N ARG A 395 -31.48 6.96 15.04
CA ARG A 395 -31.61 8.33 14.51
C ARG A 395 -31.60 9.39 15.61
N VAL A 396 -32.24 9.12 16.77
CA VAL A 396 -32.21 10.04 17.92
C VAL A 396 -30.79 10.19 18.48
N TRP A 397 -30.04 9.08 18.59
CA TRP A 397 -28.65 9.13 19.04
C TRP A 397 -27.74 9.88 18.05
N LEU A 398 -27.92 9.66 16.75
CA LEU A 398 -27.20 10.40 15.71
C LEU A 398 -27.53 11.89 15.75
N ALA A 399 -28.80 12.26 15.86
CA ALA A 399 -29.22 13.66 15.97
C ALA A 399 -28.64 14.32 17.23
N ARG A 400 -28.54 13.59 18.35
CA ARG A 400 -27.89 14.07 19.56
C ARG A 400 -26.39 14.28 19.36
N LEU A 401 -25.71 13.37 18.67
CA LEU A 401 -24.30 13.50 18.35
C LEU A 401 -24.04 14.70 17.42
N ARG A 402 -24.88 14.90 16.40
CA ARG A 402 -24.78 16.05 15.47
C ARG A 402 -25.06 17.41 16.12
N ARG A 403 -25.70 17.43 17.29
CA ARG A 403 -25.92 18.63 18.11
C ARG A 403 -24.92 18.77 19.26
N PHE A 404 -23.90 17.90 19.31
CA PHE A 404 -22.89 17.93 20.35
C PHE A 404 -22.07 19.22 20.24
N SER A 405 -22.11 20.08 21.25
CA SER A 405 -21.39 21.36 21.13
C SER A 405 -19.87 21.15 21.12
N LEU A 406 -19.19 21.67 20.09
CA LEU A 406 -17.73 21.62 19.96
C LEU A 406 -17.06 22.79 20.69
N ARG A 407 -17.69 23.95 20.80
CA ARG A 407 -17.19 25.09 21.60
C ARG A 407 -17.71 25.12 23.05
N GLY A 408 -17.97 23.93 23.59
CA GLY A 408 -18.47 23.74 24.96
C GLY A 408 -17.37 23.78 26.04
N PRO A 409 -17.65 23.24 27.25
CA PRO A 409 -16.71 23.22 28.37
C PRO A 409 -15.35 22.63 28.00
N ASN A 410 -14.28 23.13 28.64
CA ASN A 410 -12.89 22.70 28.45
C ASN A 410 -12.78 21.18 28.39
N ALA A 411 -12.30 20.67 27.25
CA ALA A 411 -11.98 19.27 27.06
C ALA A 411 -10.47 19.07 27.06
N THR A 412 -10.05 17.96 27.64
CA THR A 412 -8.65 17.56 27.69
C THR A 412 -8.45 16.25 26.92
N PRO A 413 -7.20 15.92 26.54
CA PRO A 413 -6.87 14.63 25.95
C PRO A 413 -7.32 13.44 26.80
N ASP A 414 -7.41 13.61 28.13
CA ASP A 414 -7.84 12.57 29.08
C ASP A 414 -9.31 12.15 28.93
N GLU A 415 -10.12 12.96 28.24
CA GLU A 415 -11.51 12.62 27.96
C GLU A 415 -11.66 11.61 26.81
N LEU A 416 -10.60 11.34 26.04
CA LEU A 416 -10.57 10.34 24.97
C LEU A 416 -10.47 8.92 25.55
N ASN A 417 -11.59 8.42 26.09
CA ASN A 417 -11.66 7.12 26.77
C ASN A 417 -12.26 6.03 25.86
N PHE A 418 -11.40 5.38 25.07
CA PHE A 418 -11.75 4.31 24.14
C PHE A 418 -12.47 3.14 24.83
N LYS A 419 -11.91 2.64 25.93
CA LYS A 419 -12.47 1.52 26.72
C LYS A 419 -13.90 1.80 27.17
N ARG A 420 -14.18 3.03 27.65
CA ARG A 420 -15.53 3.44 28.07
C ARG A 420 -16.51 3.45 26.91
N VAL A 421 -16.11 3.95 25.75
CA VAL A 421 -17.00 4.03 24.57
C VAL A 421 -17.27 2.62 24.03
N ALA A 422 -16.24 1.78 23.90
CA ALA A 422 -16.36 0.38 23.51
C ALA A 422 -17.29 -0.41 24.44
N ALA A 423 -17.09 -0.31 25.76
CA ALA A 423 -17.96 -0.96 26.75
C ALA A 423 -19.41 -0.44 26.69
N GLY A 424 -19.59 0.86 26.41
CA GLY A 424 -20.90 1.48 26.20
C GLY A 424 -21.62 0.90 24.98
N ARG A 425 -20.91 0.78 23.86
CA ARG A 425 -21.39 0.17 22.62
C ARG A 425 -21.78 -1.29 22.84
N GLU A 426 -20.91 -2.08 23.46
CA GLU A 426 -21.20 -3.49 23.77
C GLU A 426 -22.44 -3.67 24.65
N ARG A 427 -22.59 -2.83 25.67
CA ARG A 427 -23.76 -2.88 26.54
C ARG A 427 -25.04 -2.65 25.73
N LEU A 428 -25.04 -1.66 24.83
CA LEU A 428 -26.20 -1.35 23.98
C LEU A 428 -26.47 -2.48 22.97
N ASP A 429 -25.44 -3.02 22.34
CA ASP A 429 -25.54 -4.12 21.39
C ASP A 429 -26.02 -5.42 22.05
N PHE A 430 -25.50 -5.75 23.25
CA PHE A 430 -25.97 -6.88 24.03
C PHE A 430 -27.45 -6.72 24.41
N GLN A 431 -27.85 -5.57 24.95
CA GLN A 431 -29.25 -5.28 25.27
C GLN A 431 -30.15 -5.41 24.04
N ARG A 432 -29.69 -4.93 22.88
CA ARG A 432 -30.40 -5.08 21.60
C ARG A 432 -30.57 -6.55 21.24
N ARG A 433 -29.50 -7.34 21.23
CA ARG A 433 -29.53 -8.78 20.89
C ARG A 433 -30.40 -9.57 21.87
N THR A 434 -30.36 -9.26 23.17
CA THR A 434 -31.21 -9.90 24.19
C THR A 434 -32.70 -9.61 23.97
N ARG A 435 -33.07 -8.39 23.58
CA ARG A 435 -34.47 -8.06 23.27
C ARG A 435 -34.98 -8.84 22.06
N LEU A 436 -34.19 -8.92 20.99
CA LEU A 436 -34.55 -9.68 19.78
C LEU A 436 -34.70 -11.17 20.10
N PHE A 437 -33.76 -11.74 20.87
CA PHE A 437 -33.85 -13.14 21.32
C PHE A 437 -35.13 -13.40 22.13
N ASN A 438 -35.47 -12.51 23.08
CA ASN A 438 -36.67 -12.65 23.91
C ASN A 438 -37.98 -12.44 23.12
N ALA A 439 -37.93 -11.72 22.00
CA ALA A 439 -39.09 -11.47 21.13
C ALA A 439 -39.40 -12.65 20.19
N GLY A 440 -38.65 -13.76 20.26
CA GLY A 440 -38.87 -14.95 19.45
C GLY A 440 -38.31 -14.86 18.03
N ASP A 441 -37.54 -13.81 17.72
CA ASP A 441 -36.84 -13.65 16.45
C ASP A 441 -35.59 -14.55 16.43
N GLN A 442 -35.79 -15.82 16.10
CA GLN A 442 -34.75 -16.86 16.06
C GLN A 442 -33.92 -16.84 14.77
N THR A 443 -33.95 -15.74 14.02
CA THR A 443 -33.38 -15.61 12.66
C THR A 443 -31.85 -15.55 12.61
N TRP A 444 -31.13 -16.33 13.43
CA TRP A 444 -29.69 -16.62 13.38
C TRP A 444 -28.81 -16.01 14.48
N ARG A 445 -28.95 -16.53 15.70
CA ARG A 445 -27.84 -16.82 16.65
C ARG A 445 -28.48 -17.31 17.95
N GLY A 446 -27.84 -18.26 18.62
CA GLY A 446 -28.29 -18.75 19.93
C GLY A 446 -28.38 -17.64 20.98
N LYS A 447 -28.57 -18.02 22.25
CA LYS A 447 -28.67 -17.07 23.38
C LYS A 447 -27.53 -16.04 23.30
N PRO A 448 -27.82 -14.72 23.31
CA PRO A 448 -26.79 -13.71 23.25
C PRO A 448 -25.85 -13.82 24.43
N GLU A 449 -24.56 -13.90 24.15
CA GLU A 449 -23.51 -13.84 25.17
C GLU A 449 -22.85 -12.46 25.16
N ARG A 450 -22.48 -12.03 26.36
CA ARG A 450 -21.73 -10.79 26.53
C ARG A 450 -20.28 -11.07 26.14
N LYS A 451 -19.90 -10.62 24.94
CA LYS A 451 -18.49 -10.59 24.54
C LYS A 451 -17.71 -9.68 25.49
N ARG A 452 -16.46 -10.05 25.76
CA ARG A 452 -15.47 -9.18 26.40
C ARG A 452 -14.75 -8.41 25.28
N GLY A 453 -14.37 -7.16 25.54
CA GLY A 453 -13.48 -6.37 24.67
C GLY A 453 -14.13 -5.77 23.41
N GLY A 454 -15.06 -4.83 23.61
CA GLY A 454 -15.84 -4.21 22.54
C GLY A 454 -15.02 -3.64 21.40
N SER A 455 -15.56 -3.77 20.18
CA SER A 455 -15.00 -3.13 19.00
C SER A 455 -15.57 -1.73 18.79
N LEU A 456 -14.75 -0.90 18.18
CA LEU A 456 -15.09 0.39 17.60
C LEU A 456 -14.86 0.30 16.08
N ASP A 457 -15.26 1.34 15.37
CA ASP A 457 -14.99 1.41 13.94
C ASP A 457 -13.51 1.73 13.67
N ASP A 458 -12.72 0.68 13.49
CA ASP A 458 -11.25 0.80 13.40
C ASP A 458 -10.81 1.57 12.15
N HIS A 459 -11.55 1.48 11.04
CA HIS A 459 -11.27 2.27 9.84
C HIS A 459 -11.50 3.77 10.07
N PHE A 460 -12.62 4.12 10.71
CA PHE A 460 -12.88 5.52 11.03
C PHE A 460 -11.90 6.06 12.09
N LEU A 461 -11.50 5.23 13.07
CA LEU A 461 -10.53 5.63 14.08
C LEU A 461 -9.14 5.89 13.50
N GLU A 462 -8.70 5.10 12.52
CA GLU A 462 -7.49 5.36 11.75
C GLU A 462 -7.54 6.76 11.11
N VAL A 463 -8.63 7.08 10.41
CA VAL A 463 -8.85 8.42 9.82
C VAL A 463 -8.84 9.52 10.90
N LEU A 464 -9.50 9.29 12.04
CA LEU A 464 -9.60 10.25 13.13
C LEU A 464 -8.25 10.55 13.80
N PHE A 465 -7.35 9.57 13.87
CA PHE A 465 -6.06 9.66 14.54
C PHE A 465 -4.87 9.64 13.57
N ASN A 466 -5.10 9.80 12.27
CA ASN A 466 -4.02 9.75 11.28
C ASN A 466 -2.93 10.81 11.53
N TRP A 467 -3.32 11.99 12.03
CA TRP A 467 -2.41 13.05 12.43
C TRP A 467 -1.42 12.64 13.54
N LEU A 468 -1.76 11.63 14.35
CA LEU A 468 -0.90 11.03 15.37
C LEU A 468 -0.13 9.84 14.80
N ILE A 469 -0.80 8.96 14.06
CA ILE A 469 -0.27 7.69 13.56
C ILE A 469 0.82 7.93 12.51
N GLU A 470 0.47 8.61 11.42
CA GLU A 470 1.41 8.94 10.33
C GLU A 470 1.89 10.40 10.39
N GLY A 471 1.13 11.28 11.02
CA GLY A 471 1.45 12.70 11.12
C GLY A 471 2.47 13.06 12.22
N SER A 472 2.74 14.36 12.32
CA SER A 472 3.71 14.94 13.26
C SER A 472 3.28 14.89 14.74
N GLY A 473 2.05 14.49 15.03
CA GLY A 473 1.51 14.52 16.39
C GLY A 473 1.23 15.95 16.88
N THR A 474 1.01 16.14 18.17
CA THR A 474 0.66 17.45 18.73
C THR A 474 1.82 18.44 18.74
N GLY A 475 3.06 17.94 18.68
CA GLY A 475 4.30 18.68 18.97
C GLY A 475 4.76 18.52 20.41
N ASP A 476 3.90 17.99 21.30
CA ASP A 476 4.26 17.54 22.64
C ASP A 476 4.43 16.02 22.62
N ARG A 477 5.70 15.57 22.67
CA ARG A 477 6.07 14.15 22.63
C ARG A 477 5.44 13.36 23.78
N ASP A 478 5.36 13.94 24.98
CA ASP A 478 4.83 13.23 26.15
C ASP A 478 3.32 13.02 25.99
N LEU A 479 2.62 14.03 25.45
CA LEU A 479 1.21 13.91 25.09
C LEU A 479 0.99 12.88 23.97
N ASP A 480 1.78 12.93 22.91
CA ASP A 480 1.68 12.00 21.78
C ASP A 480 1.93 10.55 22.22
N THR A 481 2.90 10.35 23.11
CA THR A 481 3.19 9.06 23.73
C THR A 481 2.00 8.57 24.55
N ARG A 482 1.46 9.41 25.45
CA ARG A 482 0.28 9.03 26.25
C ARG A 482 -0.92 8.67 25.38
N LEU A 483 -1.14 9.39 24.28
CA LEU A 483 -2.23 9.11 23.35
C LEU A 483 -2.02 7.81 22.56
N ALA A 484 -0.83 7.61 22.00
CA ALA A 484 -0.50 6.41 21.24
C ALA A 484 -0.62 5.15 22.11
N LEU A 485 -0.10 5.21 23.35
CA LEU A 485 -0.20 4.12 24.30
C LEU A 485 -1.65 3.87 24.75
N ARG A 486 -2.48 4.91 24.88
CA ARG A 486 -3.90 4.72 25.22
C ARG A 486 -4.69 4.04 24.10
N ILE A 487 -4.40 4.35 22.83
CA ILE A 487 -5.00 3.68 21.68
C ILE A 487 -4.53 2.22 21.65
N TRP A 488 -3.23 1.98 21.81
CA TRP A 488 -2.67 0.64 21.88
C TRP A 488 -3.27 -0.18 23.04
N GLU A 489 -3.40 0.39 24.23
CA GLU A 489 -3.99 -0.29 25.38
C GLU A 489 -5.44 -0.74 25.11
N TYR A 490 -6.21 0.07 24.37
CA TYR A 490 -7.54 -0.31 23.91
C TYR A 490 -7.48 -1.50 22.92
N GLU A 491 -6.61 -1.43 21.91
CA GLU A 491 -6.44 -2.50 20.92
C GLU A 491 -5.96 -3.81 21.54
N ALA A 492 -4.99 -3.74 22.47
CA ALA A 492 -4.50 -4.90 23.19
C ALA A 492 -5.59 -5.52 24.07
N THR A 493 -6.40 -4.70 24.77
CA THR A 493 -7.54 -5.19 25.58
C THR A 493 -8.60 -5.87 24.69
N ARG A 494 -8.84 -5.34 23.48
CA ARG A 494 -9.76 -5.94 22.49
C ARG A 494 -9.22 -7.28 22.00
N ALA A 495 -7.94 -7.33 21.61
CA ALA A 495 -7.28 -8.53 21.10
C ALA A 495 -7.21 -9.64 22.16
N GLU A 496 -6.85 -9.29 23.40
CA GLU A 496 -6.84 -10.19 24.55
C GLU A 496 -8.23 -10.77 24.81
N ALA A 497 -9.29 -9.95 24.75
CA ALA A 497 -10.64 -10.45 24.99
C ALA A 497 -11.17 -11.36 23.85
N GLY A 498 -10.54 -11.31 22.67
CA GLY A 498 -10.74 -12.22 21.56
C GLY A 498 -9.87 -13.48 21.61
N GLU A 499 -9.29 -13.79 22.79
CA GLU A 499 -8.41 -14.93 23.05
C GLU A 499 -8.82 -16.21 22.28
N ARG A 500 -7.85 -16.79 21.61
CA ARG A 500 -7.95 -18.05 20.87
C ARG A 500 -7.43 -19.21 21.75
N GLU A 501 -7.25 -20.37 21.14
CA GLU A 501 -6.71 -21.53 21.83
C GLU A 501 -5.35 -21.20 22.48
N HIS A 502 -5.10 -21.75 23.67
CA HIS A 502 -3.83 -21.58 24.41
C HIS A 502 -3.48 -20.17 24.89
N GLY A 503 -4.41 -19.22 24.99
CA GLY A 503 -4.08 -17.88 25.49
C GLY A 503 -3.66 -16.87 24.44
N GLU A 504 -3.68 -17.25 23.17
CA GLU A 504 -3.24 -16.40 22.06
C GLU A 504 -4.23 -15.26 21.84
N TYR A 505 -3.74 -14.02 21.77
CA TYR A 505 -4.58 -12.87 21.46
C TYR A 505 -5.10 -12.95 20.02
N ASP A 506 -6.27 -12.35 19.78
CA ASP A 506 -6.75 -12.17 18.40
C ASP A 506 -5.82 -11.23 17.61
N LEU A 507 -5.97 -11.21 16.28
CA LEU A 507 -5.20 -10.32 15.42
C LEU A 507 -5.46 -8.83 15.77
N PRO A 508 -4.44 -7.96 15.65
CA PRO A 508 -4.67 -6.52 15.59
C PRO A 508 -5.71 -6.17 14.52
N SER A 509 -6.48 -5.11 14.75
CA SER A 509 -7.44 -4.63 13.77
C SER A 509 -6.67 -4.19 12.51
N GLN A 510 -7.22 -4.52 11.33
CA GLN A 510 -6.51 -4.38 10.04
C GLN A 510 -6.04 -2.96 9.73
N ASN A 511 -6.75 -1.98 10.26
CA ASN A 511 -6.53 -0.56 10.04
C ASN A 511 -5.80 0.02 11.27
N LEU A 512 -6.56 0.52 12.26
CA LEU A 512 -6.03 1.13 13.47
C LEU A 512 -4.95 0.30 14.19
N GLY A 513 -5.17 -1.00 14.38
CA GLY A 513 -4.36 -1.85 15.27
C GLY A 513 -2.94 -2.09 14.79
N TYR A 514 -2.74 -2.32 13.48
CA TYR A 514 -1.39 -2.42 12.93
C TYR A 514 -0.72 -1.05 12.83
N ASP A 515 -1.43 -0.03 12.34
CA ASP A 515 -0.82 1.27 12.10
C ASP A 515 -0.42 1.97 13.40
N ILE A 516 -1.23 1.83 14.47
CA ILE A 516 -0.88 2.40 15.77
C ILE A 516 0.40 1.79 16.33
N LEU A 517 0.71 0.52 16.09
CA LEU A 517 1.91 -0.14 16.61
C LEU A 517 3.21 0.46 16.06
N LEU A 518 3.17 1.04 14.86
CA LEU A 518 4.34 1.69 14.27
C LEU A 518 4.74 2.96 15.02
N LYS A 519 3.77 3.66 15.63
CA LYS A 519 3.99 4.96 16.29
C LYS A 519 4.78 4.83 17.61
N PRO A 520 4.47 3.91 18.55
CA PRO A 520 5.31 3.64 19.72
C PRO A 520 6.75 3.28 19.35
N GLY A 521 6.99 2.61 18.22
CA GLY A 521 8.34 2.32 17.74
C GLY A 521 9.12 3.60 17.44
N ALA A 522 8.53 4.51 16.65
CA ALA A 522 9.12 5.82 16.36
C ALA A 522 9.31 6.67 17.63
N LEU A 523 8.32 6.69 18.52
CA LEU A 523 8.37 7.45 19.78
C LEU A 523 9.43 6.90 20.74
N SER A 524 9.67 5.58 20.74
CA SER A 524 10.72 4.95 21.55
C SER A 524 12.12 5.40 21.12
N ILE A 525 12.36 5.51 19.80
CA ILE A 525 13.64 5.99 19.25
C ILE A 525 13.83 7.48 19.56
N ALA A 526 12.78 8.28 19.37
CA ALA A 526 12.82 9.72 19.62
C ALA A 526 12.88 10.11 21.11
N ALA A 527 12.67 9.17 22.04
CA ALA A 527 12.64 9.46 23.46
C ALA A 527 14.05 9.78 24.04
N PRO A 528 14.19 10.81 24.90
CA PRO A 528 15.31 10.97 25.81
C PRO A 528 15.67 9.69 26.57
N ALA A 529 16.97 9.56 26.87
CA ALA A 529 17.51 8.41 27.59
C ALA A 529 16.84 8.24 28.96
N GLY A 530 16.33 7.04 29.24
CA GLY A 530 15.64 6.69 30.47
C GLY A 530 14.12 6.68 30.36
N GLU A 531 13.54 7.26 29.31
CA GLU A 531 12.09 7.34 29.10
C GLU A 531 11.59 6.39 28.00
N GLU A 532 12.48 5.94 27.11
CA GLU A 532 12.14 5.02 26.03
C GLU A 532 11.49 3.73 26.55
N ARG A 533 11.92 3.28 27.73
CA ARG A 533 11.47 2.03 28.34
C ARG A 533 9.96 2.02 28.59
N ALA A 534 9.41 3.11 29.11
CA ALA A 534 7.98 3.19 29.37
C ALA A 534 7.13 3.04 28.09
N VAL A 535 7.69 3.38 26.92
CA VAL A 535 7.01 3.30 25.63
C VAL A 535 7.02 1.88 25.09
N TRP A 536 8.21 1.32 24.81
CA TRP A 536 8.29 -0.01 24.19
C TRP A 536 7.89 -1.14 25.15
N GLU A 537 8.09 -0.99 26.46
CA GLU A 537 7.75 -2.03 27.45
C GLU A 537 6.23 -2.22 27.52
N SER A 538 5.46 -1.15 27.35
CA SER A 538 3.98 -1.23 27.30
C SER A 538 3.46 -2.06 26.11
N VAL A 539 4.26 -2.23 25.07
CA VAL A 539 3.95 -3.10 23.93
C VAL A 539 4.47 -4.52 24.20
N LEU A 540 5.74 -4.67 24.56
CA LEU A 540 6.39 -5.97 24.73
C LEU A 540 5.90 -6.74 25.97
N ALA A 541 5.29 -6.08 26.96
CA ALA A 541 4.77 -6.72 28.18
C ALA A 541 3.66 -7.75 27.92
N HIS A 542 2.98 -7.69 26.76
CA HIS A 542 1.98 -8.67 26.38
C HIS A 542 2.56 -10.06 26.03
N GLY A 543 3.86 -10.13 25.72
CA GLY A 543 4.59 -11.39 25.53
C GLY A 543 4.09 -12.25 24.35
N PRO A 544 4.38 -13.57 24.36
CA PRO A 544 4.07 -14.50 23.26
C PRO A 544 2.58 -14.60 22.89
N ALA A 545 1.67 -14.33 23.83
CA ALA A 545 0.24 -14.26 23.57
C ALA A 545 -0.11 -13.25 22.47
N ALA A 546 0.61 -12.13 22.38
CA ALA A 546 0.39 -11.08 21.39
C ALA A 546 1.35 -11.17 20.19
N HIS A 547 1.86 -12.35 19.84
CA HIS A 547 2.96 -12.48 18.88
C HIS A 547 2.74 -11.81 17.52
N TYR A 548 1.51 -11.80 16.98
CA TYR A 548 1.20 -11.08 15.74
C TYR A 548 1.43 -9.57 15.86
N ALA A 549 1.00 -8.97 16.97
CA ALA A 549 1.23 -7.56 17.25
C ALA A 549 2.72 -7.27 17.48
N LEU A 550 3.40 -8.11 18.27
CA LEU A 550 4.81 -7.90 18.59
C LEU A 550 5.70 -8.06 17.35
N GLN A 551 5.43 -9.04 16.48
CA GLN A 551 6.14 -9.17 15.21
C GLN A 551 5.99 -7.92 14.33
N HIS A 552 4.78 -7.37 14.26
CA HIS A 552 4.54 -6.15 13.50
C HIS A 552 5.28 -4.95 14.11
N PHE A 553 5.21 -4.77 15.42
CA PHE A 553 5.95 -3.73 16.15
C PHE A 553 7.46 -3.83 15.92
N ILE A 554 8.04 -5.02 16.09
CA ILE A 554 9.48 -5.27 15.94
C ILE A 554 9.91 -4.95 14.50
N ARG A 555 9.21 -5.49 13.49
CA ARG A 555 9.52 -5.21 12.09
C ARG A 555 9.38 -3.72 11.77
N GLY A 556 8.33 -3.08 12.28
CA GLY A 556 8.12 -1.64 12.16
C GLY A 556 9.27 -0.82 12.73
N LEU A 557 9.79 -1.22 13.90
CA LEU A 557 10.95 -0.60 14.54
C LEU A 557 12.20 -0.71 13.66
N PHE A 558 12.52 -1.89 13.11
CA PHE A 558 13.70 -2.05 12.23
C PHE A 558 13.57 -1.25 10.92
N LEU A 559 12.35 -1.11 10.37
CA LEU A 559 12.11 -0.31 9.18
C LEU A 559 12.42 1.19 9.39
N ARG A 560 12.44 1.67 10.65
CA ARG A 560 12.80 3.06 10.98
C ARG A 560 14.23 3.43 10.62
N LEU A 561 15.16 2.47 10.60
CA LEU A 561 16.53 2.69 10.10
C LEU A 561 16.59 3.14 8.63
N GLY A 562 15.49 3.03 7.87
CA GLY A 562 15.37 3.55 6.51
C GLY A 562 14.62 4.87 6.38
N LYS A 563 14.14 5.46 7.47
CA LYS A 563 13.26 6.64 7.49
C LYS A 563 13.88 7.85 8.22
N ASP A 564 15.19 8.06 8.03
CA ASP A 564 15.98 9.20 8.57
C ASP A 564 16.03 9.33 10.10
N ASP A 565 15.69 8.28 10.85
CA ASP A 565 15.86 8.25 12.31
C ASP A 565 17.34 8.16 12.72
N ASP A 566 17.66 8.69 13.91
CA ASP A 566 19.01 8.62 14.48
C ASP A 566 19.45 7.16 14.71
N PRO A 567 20.45 6.66 13.97
CA PRO A 567 20.95 5.29 14.13
C PRO A 567 21.51 5.01 15.53
N VAL A 568 22.02 6.02 16.23
CA VAL A 568 22.57 5.87 17.59
C VAL A 568 21.43 5.69 18.61
N ALA A 569 20.40 6.51 18.53
CA ALA A 569 19.19 6.35 19.34
C ALA A 569 18.51 5.01 19.07
N PHE A 570 18.43 4.59 17.80
CA PHE A 570 17.94 3.26 17.45
C PHE A 570 18.76 2.16 18.12
N GLU A 571 20.10 2.18 18.00
CA GLU A 571 20.95 1.12 18.56
C GLU A 571 20.79 0.99 20.07
N ARG A 572 20.66 2.13 20.77
CA ARG A 572 20.37 2.16 22.21
C ARG A 572 19.05 1.48 22.54
N VAL A 573 17.97 1.84 21.84
CA VAL A 573 16.63 1.24 22.06
C VAL A 573 16.64 -0.25 21.70
N TRP A 574 17.23 -0.59 20.56
CA TRP A 574 17.37 -1.98 20.09
C TRP A 574 18.09 -2.87 21.11
N ARG A 575 19.19 -2.39 21.69
CA ARG A 575 19.88 -3.09 22.78
C ARG A 575 18.96 -3.30 23.98
N ALA A 576 18.26 -2.25 24.42
CA ALA A 576 17.40 -2.31 25.60
C ALA A 576 16.22 -3.30 25.42
N ILE A 577 15.58 -3.32 24.24
CA ILE A 577 14.50 -4.27 23.96
C ILE A 577 15.01 -5.72 23.86
N ALA A 578 16.19 -5.94 23.30
CA ALA A 578 16.80 -7.26 23.22
C ALA A 578 17.20 -7.77 24.62
N GLU A 579 17.74 -6.90 25.47
CA GLU A 579 18.02 -7.21 26.87
C GLU A 579 16.75 -7.57 27.65
N TYR A 580 15.66 -6.83 27.42
CA TYR A 580 14.35 -7.12 28.01
C TYR A 580 13.83 -8.49 27.56
N GLY A 581 13.81 -8.76 26.25
CA GLY A 581 13.33 -10.04 25.71
C GLY A 581 14.10 -11.25 26.23
N LEU A 582 15.42 -11.12 26.41
CA LEU A 582 16.27 -12.19 26.98
C LEU A 582 16.11 -12.37 28.50
N ALA A 583 15.61 -11.35 29.20
CA ALA A 583 15.35 -11.42 30.64
C ALA A 583 13.91 -11.85 30.96
N ALA A 584 12.99 -11.63 30.02
CA ALA A 584 11.58 -11.97 30.18
C ALA A 584 11.34 -13.48 30.04
N ASP A 585 10.39 -14.01 30.82
CA ASP A 585 9.95 -15.39 30.67
C ASP A 585 8.90 -15.51 29.56
N TRP A 586 9.37 -15.79 28.34
CA TRP A 586 8.53 -15.99 27.15
C TRP A 586 8.24 -17.48 26.88
N SER A 587 8.46 -18.36 27.86
CA SER A 587 8.27 -19.81 27.72
C SER A 587 6.85 -20.27 28.08
N GLN A 588 5.84 -19.46 27.72
CA GLN A 588 4.43 -19.75 28.04
C GLN A 588 3.97 -21.11 27.48
N PRO A 589 3.31 -21.97 28.28
CA PRO A 589 2.82 -23.27 27.80
C PRO A 589 1.92 -23.12 26.58
N GLY A 590 2.22 -23.86 25.51
CA GLY A 590 1.47 -23.77 24.24
C GLY A 590 1.89 -22.62 23.31
N LEU A 591 2.64 -21.62 23.79
CA LEU A 591 3.08 -20.46 23.01
C LEU A 591 4.60 -20.24 23.03
N TRP A 592 5.36 -21.13 23.69
CA TRP A 592 6.81 -21.00 23.88
C TRP A 592 7.58 -20.82 22.57
N PHE A 593 7.16 -21.48 21.47
CA PHE A 593 7.82 -21.37 20.17
C PHE A 593 7.63 -19.97 19.55
N TYR A 594 6.50 -19.30 19.78
CA TYR A 594 6.34 -17.89 19.44
C TYR A 594 7.27 -17.01 20.27
N GLY A 595 7.47 -17.32 21.54
CA GLY A 595 8.46 -16.67 22.39
C GLY A 595 9.87 -16.76 21.82
N GLU A 596 10.32 -17.96 21.47
CA GLU A 596 11.65 -18.20 20.85
C GLU A 596 11.81 -17.42 19.53
N ARG A 597 10.75 -17.39 18.70
CA ARG A 597 10.72 -16.62 17.45
C ARG A 597 10.81 -15.11 17.69
N LEU A 598 10.04 -14.58 18.64
CA LEU A 598 10.07 -13.16 18.98
C LEU A 598 11.43 -12.72 19.54
N ILE A 599 12.12 -13.56 20.32
CA ILE A 599 13.48 -13.26 20.79
C ILE A 599 14.45 -13.18 19.61
N CYS A 600 14.33 -14.10 18.64
CA CYS A 600 15.09 -14.04 17.39
C CYS A 600 14.81 -12.74 16.61
N ASP A 601 13.53 -12.36 16.50
CA ASP A 601 13.11 -11.13 15.82
C ASP A 601 13.68 -9.88 16.52
N LEU A 602 13.66 -9.83 17.87
CA LEU A 602 14.27 -8.76 18.67
C LEU A 602 15.79 -8.65 18.49
N LEU A 603 16.46 -9.78 18.32
CA LEU A 603 17.89 -9.84 18.02
C LEU A 603 18.23 -9.46 16.57
N GLY A 604 17.21 -9.19 15.75
CA GLY A 604 17.34 -8.70 14.39
C GLY A 604 17.50 -9.77 13.32
N PHE A 605 17.23 -11.03 13.64
CA PHE A 605 17.25 -12.10 12.62
C PHE A 605 16.11 -11.87 11.62
N GLY A 606 16.43 -11.84 10.33
CA GLY A 606 15.52 -11.45 9.25
C GLY A 606 15.41 -9.94 9.00
N ASN A 607 16.16 -9.10 9.72
CA ASN A 607 16.22 -7.65 9.53
C ASN A 607 17.66 -7.15 9.22
N GLU A 608 18.51 -8.03 8.69
CA GLU A 608 19.94 -7.78 8.47
C GLU A 608 20.19 -6.64 7.48
N ASP A 609 19.34 -6.51 6.46
CA ASP A 609 19.41 -5.42 5.49
C ASP A 609 19.18 -4.05 6.15
N ALA A 610 18.22 -3.96 7.08
CA ALA A 610 18.00 -2.73 7.84
C ALA A 610 19.18 -2.44 8.77
N LEU A 611 19.67 -3.47 9.47
CA LEU A 611 20.81 -3.39 10.39
C LEU A 611 22.12 -3.00 9.71
N SER A 612 22.29 -3.32 8.43
CA SER A 612 23.47 -2.93 7.64
C SER A 612 23.68 -1.42 7.52
N ARG A 613 22.65 -0.62 7.84
CA ARG A 613 22.70 0.86 7.86
C ARG A 613 23.34 1.43 9.13
N LEU A 614 23.53 0.62 10.17
CA LEU A 614 24.19 1.03 11.40
C LEU A 614 25.68 1.28 11.19
N GLN A 615 26.28 2.02 12.13
CA GLN A 615 27.72 2.26 12.12
C GLN A 615 28.50 0.94 12.20
N PRO A 616 29.64 0.81 11.47
CA PRO A 616 30.47 -0.38 11.50
C PRO A 616 30.75 -0.88 12.93
N GLY A 617 30.72 -2.21 13.10
CA GLY A 617 30.90 -2.85 14.41
C GLY A 617 29.65 -2.92 15.30
N ALA A 618 28.46 -2.51 14.82
CA ALA A 618 27.21 -2.65 15.58
C ALA A 618 26.93 -4.09 16.03
N ALA A 619 27.17 -5.08 15.16
CA ALA A 619 27.04 -6.49 15.52
C ALA A 619 27.96 -6.89 16.69
N LEU A 620 29.21 -6.40 16.71
CA LEU A 620 30.16 -6.66 17.79
C LEU A 620 29.75 -5.98 19.10
N ARG A 621 29.15 -4.77 19.02
CA ARG A 621 28.61 -4.10 20.20
C ARG A 621 27.50 -4.90 20.86
N MET A 622 26.77 -5.73 20.11
CA MET A 622 25.70 -6.63 20.58
C MET A 622 26.18 -8.05 20.92
N GLN A 623 27.48 -8.37 20.78
CA GLN A 623 28.04 -9.72 20.93
C GLN A 623 27.69 -10.40 22.26
N ASN A 624 27.67 -9.65 23.36
CA ASN A 624 27.32 -10.17 24.68
C ASN A 624 25.87 -10.71 24.73
N LEU A 625 24.94 -10.06 24.03
CA LEU A 625 23.53 -10.47 23.97
C LEU A 625 23.38 -11.71 23.11
N TYR A 626 24.02 -11.75 21.93
CA TYR A 626 24.03 -12.96 21.09
C TYR A 626 24.64 -14.15 21.81
N LYS A 627 25.71 -13.96 22.59
CA LYS A 627 26.33 -15.02 23.39
C LYS A 627 25.37 -15.55 24.47
N ARG A 628 24.71 -14.65 25.21
CA ARG A 628 23.72 -15.01 26.24
C ARG A 628 22.55 -15.76 25.64
N TRP A 629 22.02 -15.24 24.53
CA TRP A 629 20.96 -15.88 23.77
C TRP A 629 21.36 -17.29 23.31
N ALA A 630 22.52 -17.41 22.68
CA ALA A 630 22.99 -18.66 22.12
C ALA A 630 23.10 -19.77 23.19
N ALA A 631 23.58 -19.41 24.39
CA ALA A 631 23.70 -20.34 25.51
C ALA A 631 22.34 -20.83 26.06
N ALA A 632 21.27 -20.02 25.94
CA ALA A 632 19.97 -20.32 26.52
C ALA A 632 18.96 -20.90 25.52
N HIS A 633 19.06 -20.56 24.24
CA HIS A 633 17.99 -20.76 23.26
C HIS A 633 18.35 -21.70 22.08
N LEU A 634 19.63 -21.85 21.71
CA LEU A 634 20.00 -22.71 20.57
C LEU A 634 19.64 -24.19 20.76
N THR A 635 19.46 -24.64 22.00
CA THR A 635 19.02 -26.02 22.32
C THR A 635 17.51 -26.21 22.33
N ARG A 636 16.73 -25.12 22.27
CA ARG A 636 15.28 -25.15 22.50
C ARG A 636 14.47 -25.33 21.22
N ASP A 637 14.91 -24.72 20.13
CA ASP A 637 14.23 -24.77 18.84
C ASP A 637 15.21 -24.81 17.66
N GLU A 638 14.99 -25.71 16.70
CA GLU A 638 15.77 -25.78 15.46
C GLU A 638 15.54 -24.55 14.55
N GLU A 639 14.40 -23.87 14.65
CA GLU A 639 14.16 -22.62 13.91
C GLU A 639 15.16 -21.52 14.34
N CYS A 640 15.53 -21.48 15.63
CA CYS A 640 16.56 -20.57 16.14
C CYS A 640 17.92 -20.83 15.50
N VAL A 641 18.30 -22.11 15.35
CA VAL A 641 19.55 -22.52 14.68
C VAL A 641 19.54 -22.07 13.22
N THR A 642 18.44 -22.31 12.50
CA THR A 642 18.28 -21.94 11.09
C THR A 642 18.43 -20.43 10.89
N ARG A 643 17.68 -19.63 11.66
CA ARG A 643 17.71 -18.16 11.59
C ARG A 643 19.09 -17.60 11.91
N PHE A 644 19.75 -18.13 12.93
CA PHE A 644 21.09 -17.67 13.30
C PHE A 644 22.14 -18.02 12.23
N CYS A 645 22.03 -19.19 11.61
CA CYS A 645 22.92 -19.54 10.49
C CYS A 645 22.78 -18.55 9.33
N HIS A 646 21.54 -18.24 8.91
CA HIS A 646 21.31 -17.23 7.88
C HIS A 646 21.79 -15.84 8.30
N PHE A 647 21.55 -15.43 9.56
CA PHE A 647 22.07 -14.16 10.08
C PHE A 647 23.60 -14.05 9.95
N LEU A 648 24.34 -15.10 10.29
CA LEU A 648 25.81 -15.14 10.22
C LEU A 648 26.38 -15.16 8.79
N THR A 649 25.59 -15.56 7.78
CA THR A 649 26.02 -15.47 6.37
C THR A 649 25.91 -14.07 5.81
N THR A 650 25.11 -13.19 6.42
CA THR A 650 24.93 -11.80 5.98
C THR A 650 26.16 -10.92 6.24
N LYS A 651 26.22 -9.76 5.57
CA LYS A 651 27.26 -8.74 5.81
C LYS A 651 27.25 -8.21 7.24
N PHE A 652 26.06 -8.04 7.82
CA PHE A 652 25.91 -7.52 9.18
C PHE A 652 26.36 -8.56 10.23
N GLY A 653 26.00 -9.83 10.05
CA GLY A 653 26.35 -10.91 10.98
C GLY A 653 27.79 -11.45 10.83
N ALA A 654 28.46 -11.17 9.71
CA ALA A 654 29.82 -11.64 9.42
C ALA A 654 30.85 -11.41 10.56
N PRO A 655 30.89 -10.25 11.25
CA PRO A 655 31.83 -10.05 12.37
C PRO A 655 31.65 -11.03 13.54
N LEU A 656 30.48 -11.65 13.68
CA LEU A 656 30.17 -12.62 14.72
C LEU A 656 30.37 -14.07 14.26
N ARG A 657 30.69 -14.32 12.98
CA ARG A 657 30.65 -15.66 12.37
C ARG A 657 31.53 -16.68 13.08
N LEU A 658 32.76 -16.32 13.44
CA LEU A 658 33.70 -17.22 14.11
C LEU A 658 33.23 -17.61 15.52
N ASP A 659 32.66 -16.66 16.26
CA ASP A 659 32.09 -16.95 17.58
C ASP A 659 30.76 -17.71 17.47
N GLY A 660 29.95 -17.38 16.48
CA GLY A 660 28.71 -18.07 16.16
C GLY A 660 28.93 -19.56 15.85
N LEU A 661 29.97 -19.90 15.08
CA LEU A 661 30.39 -21.29 14.85
C LEU A 661 30.69 -22.01 16.16
N ARG A 662 31.43 -21.36 17.07
CA ARG A 662 31.74 -21.92 18.39
C ARG A 662 30.49 -22.14 19.23
N TRP A 663 29.55 -21.20 19.22
CA TRP A 663 28.30 -21.32 19.95
C TRP A 663 27.40 -22.43 19.39
N LEU A 664 27.33 -22.57 18.07
CA LEU A 664 26.58 -23.64 17.41
C LEU A 664 27.17 -25.03 17.68
N ALA A 665 28.51 -25.16 17.66
CA ALA A 665 29.19 -26.41 17.98
C ALA A 665 29.00 -26.82 19.45
N ALA A 666 28.93 -25.83 20.35
CA ALA A 666 28.75 -26.03 21.79
C ALA A 666 27.34 -26.48 22.21
N VAL A 667 26.35 -26.51 21.30
CA VAL A 667 24.99 -26.98 21.57
C VAL A 667 25.03 -28.46 22.02
N PRO A 668 24.69 -28.77 23.29
CA PRO A 668 24.82 -30.11 23.85
C PRO A 668 23.99 -31.16 23.10
N SER A 669 24.64 -32.28 22.79
CA SER A 669 24.03 -33.50 22.24
C SER A 669 23.32 -34.28 23.35
N GLN A 670 22.12 -33.88 23.76
CA GLN A 670 21.28 -34.73 24.62
C GLN A 670 20.55 -35.84 23.86
N ARG A 671 20.72 -35.93 22.53
CA ARG A 671 20.20 -37.02 21.70
C ARG A 671 21.26 -37.49 20.68
N GLU A 672 21.08 -38.70 20.15
CA GLU A 672 22.00 -39.34 19.19
C GLU A 672 22.38 -38.40 18.02
N PRO A 673 23.58 -38.53 17.42
CA PRO A 673 24.06 -37.66 16.33
C PRO A 673 23.11 -37.56 15.12
N SER A 674 22.32 -38.62 14.88
CA SER A 674 21.27 -38.72 13.85
C SER A 674 20.02 -37.89 14.12
N SER A 675 19.90 -37.31 15.32
CA SER A 675 18.73 -36.54 15.79
C SER A 675 19.06 -35.07 16.13
N ARG A 676 20.25 -34.59 15.71
CA ARG A 676 20.77 -33.27 16.08
C ARG A 676 20.03 -32.13 15.38
N TRP A 677 19.66 -32.31 14.12
CA TRP A 677 18.90 -31.37 13.29
C TRP A 677 17.95 -32.13 12.36
N TYR A 678 16.73 -32.41 12.78
CA TYR A 678 15.83 -33.26 11.99
C TYR A 678 15.24 -32.53 10.78
N ARG A 679 15.15 -31.20 10.82
CA ARG A 679 14.57 -30.40 9.73
C ARG A 679 15.58 -30.19 8.60
N GLU A 680 15.15 -30.49 7.37
CA GLU A 680 15.95 -30.31 6.14
C GLU A 680 16.43 -28.85 5.94
N GLY A 681 15.62 -27.87 6.38
CA GLY A 681 16.01 -26.44 6.33
C GLY A 681 17.20 -26.08 7.24
N THR A 682 17.30 -26.69 8.43
CA THR A 682 18.40 -26.44 9.38
C THR A 682 19.73 -26.97 8.83
N ALA A 683 19.68 -28.15 8.20
CA ALA A 683 20.82 -28.77 7.53
C ALA A 683 21.38 -27.89 6.41
N SER A 684 20.51 -27.36 5.54
CA SER A 684 20.92 -26.46 4.45
C SER A 684 21.52 -25.16 4.98
N ALA A 685 20.92 -24.54 6.00
CA ALA A 685 21.45 -23.30 6.57
C ALA A 685 22.85 -23.48 7.19
N LEU A 686 23.12 -24.62 7.82
CA LEU A 686 24.45 -24.96 8.35
C LEU A 686 25.48 -25.17 7.23
N VAL A 687 25.09 -25.80 6.11
CA VAL A 687 25.93 -25.94 4.92
C VAL A 687 26.30 -24.58 4.34
N GLU A 688 25.31 -23.68 4.20
CA GLU A 688 25.53 -22.31 3.72
C GLU A 688 26.47 -21.53 4.64
N LEU A 689 26.31 -21.66 5.96
CA LEU A 689 27.18 -21.02 6.94
C LEU A 689 28.63 -21.50 6.81
N ILE A 690 28.85 -22.80 6.67
CA ILE A 690 30.20 -23.34 6.49
C ILE A 690 30.80 -22.84 5.18
N ALA A 691 30.05 -22.86 4.08
CA ALA A 691 30.51 -22.35 2.79
C ALA A 691 30.88 -20.85 2.86
N ALA A 692 30.07 -20.04 3.55
CA ALA A 692 30.35 -18.62 3.77
C ALA A 692 31.63 -18.41 4.59
N ALA A 693 31.81 -19.18 5.68
CA ALA A 693 33.01 -19.10 6.52
C ALA A 693 34.28 -19.50 5.75
N LEU A 694 34.22 -20.58 4.98
CA LEU A 694 35.36 -21.07 4.17
C LEU A 694 35.72 -20.10 3.03
N SER A 695 34.74 -19.48 2.38
CA SER A 695 34.99 -18.56 1.26
C SER A 695 35.45 -17.16 1.71
N SER A 696 34.87 -16.63 2.78
CA SER A 696 35.07 -15.24 3.18
C SER A 696 36.05 -15.05 4.34
N ASP A 697 36.23 -16.06 5.20
CA ASP A 697 37.04 -15.94 6.42
C ASP A 697 38.21 -16.95 6.49
N ALA A 698 38.62 -17.55 5.37
CA ALA A 698 39.66 -18.59 5.34
C ALA A 698 40.94 -18.20 6.12
N GLN A 699 41.40 -16.96 5.97
CA GLN A 699 42.59 -16.44 6.66
C GLN A 699 42.36 -16.24 8.17
N ALA A 700 41.19 -15.77 8.59
CA ALA A 700 40.88 -15.64 10.01
C ALA A 700 40.70 -17.03 10.64
N LEU A 701 40.03 -17.95 9.93
CA LEU A 701 39.89 -19.35 10.34
C LEU A 701 41.27 -20.00 10.53
N SER A 702 42.26 -19.79 9.67
CA SER A 702 43.61 -20.35 9.84
C SER A 702 44.35 -19.83 11.09
N GLN A 703 43.92 -18.70 11.64
CA GLN A 703 44.47 -18.12 12.88
C GLN A 703 43.65 -18.51 14.13
N HIS A 704 42.36 -18.81 14.00
CA HIS A 704 41.47 -19.15 15.12
C HIS A 704 41.22 -20.66 15.29
N ALA A 705 42.09 -21.34 16.04
CA ALA A 705 42.03 -22.80 16.24
C ALA A 705 40.68 -23.33 16.78
N GLN A 706 40.06 -22.61 17.73
CA GLN A 706 38.76 -23.00 18.30
C GLN A 706 37.61 -22.91 17.29
N ALA A 707 37.63 -21.92 16.39
CA ALA A 707 36.61 -21.78 15.35
C ALA A 707 36.77 -22.86 14.26
N ARG A 708 38.01 -23.24 13.91
CA ARG A 708 38.26 -24.39 13.02
C ARG A 708 37.73 -25.69 13.60
N GLN A 709 37.98 -25.92 14.89
CA GLN A 709 37.51 -27.11 15.58
C GLN A 709 35.97 -27.18 15.58
N ALA A 710 35.29 -26.06 15.88
CA ALA A 710 33.84 -25.96 15.80
C ALA A 710 33.30 -26.26 14.39
N LEU A 711 33.96 -25.78 13.35
CA LEU A 711 33.60 -26.03 11.95
C LEU A 711 33.70 -27.53 11.61
N VAL A 712 34.77 -28.21 12.05
CA VAL A 712 34.93 -29.66 11.91
C VAL A 712 33.81 -30.42 12.62
N GLU A 713 33.43 -30.00 13.83
CA GLU A 713 32.38 -30.65 14.62
C GLU A 713 31.00 -30.53 13.96
N ILE A 714 30.67 -29.35 13.40
CA ILE A 714 29.42 -29.15 12.65
C ILE A 714 29.45 -29.99 11.37
N ALA A 715 30.55 -29.98 10.61
CA ALA A 715 30.67 -30.79 9.39
C ALA A 715 30.58 -32.31 9.66
N ALA A 716 31.14 -32.77 10.77
CA ALA A 716 31.01 -34.17 11.20
C ALA A 716 29.56 -34.53 11.54
N ALA A 717 28.82 -33.63 12.19
CA ALA A 717 27.40 -33.83 12.48
C ALA A 717 26.54 -33.86 11.19
N LEU A 718 26.82 -32.98 10.21
CA LEU A 718 26.13 -33.00 8.91
C LEU A 718 26.42 -34.28 8.12
N ALA A 719 27.65 -34.79 8.19
CA ALA A 719 28.03 -36.06 7.56
C ALA A 719 27.33 -37.26 8.22
N ALA A 720 27.18 -37.25 9.55
CA ALA A 720 26.44 -38.27 10.29
C ALA A 720 24.93 -38.30 9.92
N MET A 721 24.40 -37.20 9.39
CA MET A 721 23.03 -37.10 8.88
C MET A 721 22.88 -37.45 7.39
N ASN A 722 23.93 -37.93 6.73
CA ASN A 722 23.95 -38.27 5.29
C ASN A 722 23.60 -37.08 4.35
N ILE A 723 23.93 -35.85 4.74
CA ILE A 723 23.72 -34.69 3.85
C ILE A 723 24.75 -34.77 2.70
N PRO A 724 24.32 -34.81 1.41
CA PRO A 724 25.22 -35.07 0.27
C PRO A 724 26.41 -34.12 0.16
N THR A 725 26.24 -32.86 0.60
CA THR A 725 27.26 -31.80 0.55
C THR A 725 28.34 -31.93 1.64
N ALA A 726 28.14 -32.78 2.65
CA ALA A 726 29.02 -32.88 3.81
C ALA A 726 30.43 -33.41 3.47
N LEU A 727 30.56 -34.32 2.49
CA LEU A 727 31.86 -34.86 2.06
C LEU A 727 32.72 -33.80 1.34
N ALA A 728 32.10 -32.95 0.52
CA ALA A 728 32.79 -31.83 -0.15
C ALA A 728 33.30 -30.80 0.87
N ILE A 729 32.49 -30.51 1.89
CA ILE A 729 32.85 -29.61 2.99
C ILE A 729 34.05 -30.16 3.77
N GLN A 730 34.09 -31.46 4.07
CA GLN A 730 35.23 -32.08 4.77
C GLN A 730 36.55 -31.95 3.99
N GLU A 731 36.51 -32.06 2.66
CA GLU A 731 37.70 -31.85 1.82
C GLU A 731 38.16 -30.39 1.80
N TRP A 732 37.23 -29.43 1.74
CA TRP A 732 37.58 -28.00 1.81
C TRP A 732 38.18 -27.60 3.16
N ILE A 733 37.72 -28.19 4.26
CA ILE A 733 38.29 -27.94 5.60
C ILE A 733 39.73 -28.44 5.71
N LYS A 734 40.08 -29.55 5.04
CA LYS A 734 41.46 -30.06 5.03
C LYS A 734 42.43 -29.09 4.37
N GLN A 735 41.97 -28.27 3.42
CA GLN A 735 42.79 -27.29 2.70
C GLN A 735 43.09 -26.02 3.52
N LEU A 736 42.45 -25.83 4.68
CA LEU A 736 42.74 -24.71 5.60
C LEU A 736 43.89 -24.99 6.58
N ARG A 737 44.50 -26.18 6.54
CA ARG A 737 45.56 -26.60 7.46
C ARG A 737 46.94 -26.08 7.09
#